data_AF-A0A5J4XLP6-F1
#
_entry.id   AF-A0A5J4XLP6-F1
#
_cell.length_a   1.000
_cell.length_b   1.000
_cell.length_c   1.000
_cell.angle_alpha   90.00
_cell.angle_beta   90.00
_cell.angle_gamma   90.00
#
_symmetry.space_group_name_H-M   'P 1'
#
loop_
_entity.id
_entity.type
_entity.pdbx_description
1 polymer ?
#
loop_
_entity_poly.entity_id
_entity_poly.type
_entity_poly.pdbx_seq_one_letter_code
_entity_poly.pdbx_strand_id
1 'polypeptide(L)'
;MDRPPGLSEETDEEDSEYGANTYPLHDAAERPDATQLQALLQVRNEDSEFFPGLPDEGLDLNTRDRDGCTPLHVALLSGSLECLRVLLDAGADVAKLCEGSPVLHIAVSVGSLPQQQAFSSAAVLLLLQYRAVPYERDDHGRTALHWAAAHGLVQEAKALLVAADNLRTAQQTMAADGISAEVSQNPELPRLALLQDKQGNTPLHLAAFHRQSGIIELLLSDPTDESPAESEKQGLALAMTANRAGILPIHAAAIAGCLTCCSMLYMAASASPEEGMLLLKDKRGLTAAAYAVQQGNEALAKVLTPVNMKTVAPLADRTAGENSLAGLVNVKPTLVVAPAECFGHRTCPEPIVRDGPDIPPENVNRLKVLTDPATGILRSSEFSTLEWDETSRRGCMADILRVHEWSYVRSLQHMCASIPDIPAVVGHLDGDTAISNGTFQAALAAVGGICNAVDRVVKGEVRNAFCAIRPPGHHAGPTGVVACANDPTGSHGFCLLNNLAIAAAYAMNAHRHAGIKRVALLDFDVHHGNGTEACVAATAPSLRKFSFKTPFSEGSQTFPTFSPWLDTDDAENILFASVQGYGQKAPGIGAFVYPGSGATCDTRPASAGQAADPNVAQPSGMTMTEEDDIMEDPDNEFGADAAPQGEGPRIINVGIPGPGAHVPMWKRAWRDKILPAVARFKPDIIFISAGFDAHKKDDINFRQTQLLRL
;
A
#
# COMPACT_ATOMS: atom_id res chain seq x y z
N MET A 1 -13.42 13.42 42.44
CA MET A 1 -14.84 13.20 42.07
C MET A 1 -14.91 11.77 41.56
N ASP A 2 -15.73 10.98 42.23
CA ASP A 2 -15.78 9.53 42.16
C ASP A 2 -16.16 9.00 40.76
N ARG A 3 -15.48 7.94 40.33
CA ARG A 3 -15.83 7.12 39.14
C ARG A 3 -17.11 6.32 39.44
N PRO A 4 -18.07 6.22 38.51
CA PRO A 4 -19.18 5.28 38.65
C PRO A 4 -18.72 3.85 38.31
N PRO A 5 -19.26 2.80 38.96
CA PRO A 5 -18.88 1.42 38.70
C PRO A 5 -19.77 0.79 37.62
N GLY A 6 -19.17 -0.07 36.77
CA GLY A 6 -19.91 -1.10 36.05
C GLY A 6 -19.71 -1.12 34.53
N LEU A 7 -18.53 -1.55 34.08
CA LEU A 7 -18.35 -2.33 32.85
C LEU A 7 -17.25 -3.37 33.16
N SER A 8 -17.52 -4.62 32.84
CA SER A 8 -16.70 -5.79 33.15
C SER A 8 -15.32 -5.73 32.52
N GLU A 9 -14.30 -5.93 33.35
CA GLU A 9 -12.89 -6.09 33.00
C GLU A 9 -12.68 -7.33 32.12
N GLU A 10 -12.44 -7.13 30.82
CA GLU A 10 -11.36 -7.85 30.16
C GLU A 10 -10.11 -7.02 30.47
N THR A 11 -9.21 -7.59 31.26
CA THR A 11 -8.00 -6.93 31.72
C THR A 11 -7.06 -6.73 30.54
N ASP A 12 -7.13 -5.54 29.92
CA ASP A 12 -5.97 -4.92 29.29
C ASP A 12 -4.98 -4.67 30.43
N GLU A 13 -3.90 -5.45 30.45
CA GLU A 13 -2.79 -5.28 31.39
C GLU A 13 -2.26 -3.84 31.26
N GLU A 14 -2.42 -3.08 32.33
CA GLU A 14 -1.89 -1.73 32.45
C GLU A 14 -0.37 -1.74 32.29
N ASP A 15 0.11 -0.94 31.33
CA ASP A 15 1.51 -0.59 31.10
C ASP A 15 2.23 -0.23 32.42
N SER A 16 2.99 -1.18 32.97
CA SER A 16 3.92 -0.91 34.06
C SER A 16 5.33 -0.65 33.51
N GLU A 17 5.69 0.63 33.47
CA GLU A 17 6.95 1.20 33.98
C GLU A 17 8.27 0.46 33.67
N TYR A 18 9.02 0.96 32.67
CA TYR A 18 10.49 0.90 32.52
C TYR A 18 11.20 -0.44 32.85
N GLY A 19 10.80 -1.53 32.19
CA GLY A 19 11.72 -2.61 31.81
C GLY A 19 12.18 -2.35 30.38
N ALA A 20 13.47 -2.54 30.07
CA ALA A 20 13.89 -2.58 28.66
C ALA A 20 13.09 -3.70 27.98
N ASN A 21 12.25 -3.35 27.00
CA ASN A 21 11.49 -4.30 26.18
C ASN A 21 12.46 -5.08 25.29
N THR A 22 13.28 -5.93 25.89
CA THR A 22 14.26 -6.75 25.20
C THR A 22 13.57 -7.96 24.63
N TYR A 23 13.77 -8.23 23.34
CA TYR A 23 13.26 -9.43 22.66
C TYR A 23 14.41 -10.32 22.18
N PRO A 24 15.17 -11.00 23.07
CA PRO A 24 16.43 -11.67 22.70
C PRO A 24 16.28 -12.74 21.62
N LEU A 25 15.16 -13.48 21.63
CA LEU A 25 14.87 -14.50 20.63
C LEU A 25 14.58 -13.88 19.26
N HIS A 26 13.83 -12.78 19.20
CA HIS A 26 13.57 -12.03 17.96
C HIS A 26 14.84 -11.42 17.42
N ASP A 27 15.66 -10.82 18.28
CA ASP A 27 16.95 -10.23 17.94
C ASP A 27 17.91 -11.26 17.31
N ALA A 28 18.01 -12.45 17.90
CA ALA A 28 18.81 -13.53 17.35
C ALA A 28 18.24 -14.06 16.01
N ALA A 29 16.92 -14.15 15.89
CA ALA A 29 16.26 -14.53 14.64
C ALA A 29 16.45 -13.49 13.53
N GLU A 30 16.44 -12.20 13.86
CA GLU A 30 16.60 -11.07 12.92
C GLU A 30 18.05 -10.92 12.42
N ARG A 31 19.04 -11.30 13.23
CA ARG A 31 20.48 -11.33 12.90
C ARG A 31 20.96 -12.66 12.28
N PRO A 32 20.05 -13.47 11.73
CA PRO A 32 20.20 -14.91 11.50
C PRO A 32 21.17 -15.71 12.41
N ASP A 33 21.25 -15.44 13.71
CA ASP A 33 22.19 -16.13 14.62
C ASP A 33 21.56 -17.34 15.31
N ALA A 34 21.57 -18.49 14.63
CA ALA A 34 21.03 -19.73 15.16
C ALA A 34 21.80 -20.26 16.38
N THR A 35 23.10 -19.94 16.51
CA THR A 35 23.92 -20.37 17.65
C THR A 35 23.52 -19.61 18.91
N GLN A 36 23.38 -18.29 18.80
CA GLN A 36 22.86 -17.45 19.87
C GLN A 36 21.43 -17.86 20.24
N LEU A 37 20.58 -18.09 19.24
CA LEU A 37 19.21 -18.54 19.48
C LEU A 37 19.17 -19.85 20.26
N GLN A 38 19.97 -20.84 19.86
CA GLN A 38 20.06 -22.11 20.57
C GLN A 38 20.61 -21.97 21.99
N ALA A 39 21.59 -21.07 22.21
CA ALA A 39 22.09 -20.77 23.55
C ALA A 39 21.01 -20.15 24.44
N LEU A 40 20.26 -19.17 23.93
CA LEU A 40 19.16 -18.50 24.64
C LEU A 40 18.06 -19.48 25.06
N LEU A 41 17.76 -20.49 24.23
CA LEU A 41 16.76 -21.52 24.54
C LEU A 41 17.23 -22.57 25.55
N GLN A 42 18.54 -22.64 25.83
CA GLN A 42 19.12 -23.58 26.80
C GLN A 42 19.35 -22.95 28.17
N VAL A 43 19.20 -21.62 28.31
CA VAL A 43 19.37 -20.92 29.59
C VAL A 43 18.38 -21.47 30.61
N ARG A 44 18.91 -22.05 31.69
CA ARG A 44 18.14 -22.46 32.88
C ARG A 44 18.42 -21.49 34.03
N ASN A 45 17.56 -21.52 35.05
CA ASN A 45 17.57 -20.62 36.22
C ASN A 45 18.91 -20.44 36.96
N GLU A 46 19.94 -21.26 36.68
CA GLU A 46 21.25 -21.22 37.34
C GLU A 46 22.34 -20.46 36.53
N ASP A 47 22.07 -20.06 35.28
CA ASP A 47 23.05 -19.47 34.34
C ASP A 47 22.90 -17.94 34.13
N SER A 48 22.18 -17.22 35.00
CA SER A 48 21.89 -15.78 34.85
C SER A 48 23.14 -14.87 34.83
N GLU A 49 24.31 -15.39 35.22
CA GLU A 49 25.60 -14.68 35.13
C GLU A 49 26.09 -14.49 33.67
N PHE A 50 25.68 -15.32 32.71
CA PHE A 50 26.14 -15.24 31.32
C PHE A 50 25.30 -14.31 30.41
N PHE A 51 24.06 -14.03 30.79
CA PHE A 51 23.13 -13.20 30.03
C PHE A 51 22.41 -12.20 30.95
N PRO A 52 23.06 -11.06 31.28
CA PRO A 52 22.48 -10.07 32.17
C PRO A 52 21.20 -9.48 31.55
N GLY A 53 20.08 -9.54 32.30
CA GLY A 53 18.78 -8.99 31.89
C GLY A 53 17.72 -10.02 31.48
N LEU A 54 18.02 -11.32 31.50
CA LEU A 54 17.01 -12.36 31.24
C LEU A 54 16.09 -12.60 32.45
N PRO A 55 14.80 -12.88 32.23
CA PRO A 55 13.86 -13.22 33.31
C PRO A 55 14.21 -14.58 33.96
N ASP A 56 13.99 -14.68 35.27
CA ASP A 56 14.28 -15.88 36.09
C ASP A 56 13.45 -17.12 35.68
N GLU A 57 12.38 -16.95 34.92
CA GLU A 57 11.44 -18.01 34.50
C GLU A 57 11.76 -18.61 33.11
N GLY A 58 12.85 -18.18 32.47
CA GLY A 58 13.19 -18.58 31.09
C GLY A 58 12.45 -17.75 30.03
N LEU A 59 12.84 -17.91 28.76
CA LEU A 59 12.27 -17.15 27.64
C LEU A 59 11.11 -17.90 26.99
N ASP A 60 9.94 -17.25 26.86
CA ASP A 60 8.83 -17.80 26.09
C ASP A 60 9.09 -17.68 24.58
N LEU A 61 9.21 -18.84 23.93
CA LEU A 61 9.35 -19.05 22.49
C LEU A 61 8.27 -18.39 21.63
N ASN A 62 7.09 -18.11 22.21
CA ASN A 62 5.93 -17.56 21.49
C ASN A 62 5.60 -16.12 21.90
N THR A 63 6.50 -15.47 22.63
CA THR A 63 6.40 -14.04 22.96
C THR A 63 6.19 -13.23 21.69
N ARG A 64 5.23 -12.30 21.71
CA ARG A 64 5.00 -11.38 20.60
C ARG A 64 5.75 -10.07 20.84
N ASP A 65 6.41 -9.57 19.81
CA ASP A 65 6.99 -8.24 19.84
C ASP A 65 5.92 -7.15 19.63
N ARG A 66 6.37 -5.89 19.53
CA ARG A 66 5.50 -4.73 19.28
C ARG A 66 4.77 -4.79 17.94
N ASP A 67 5.27 -5.58 16.99
CA ASP A 67 4.67 -5.82 15.68
C ASP A 67 3.77 -7.08 15.69
N GLY A 68 3.51 -7.67 16.86
CA GLY A 68 2.73 -8.90 17.00
C GLY A 68 3.44 -10.15 16.47
N CYS A 69 4.73 -10.07 16.13
CA CYS A 69 5.53 -11.16 15.58
C CYS A 69 6.10 -12.04 16.70
N THR A 70 6.12 -13.37 16.49
CA THR A 70 6.89 -14.29 17.33
C THR A 70 8.31 -14.43 16.77
N PRO A 71 9.28 -14.98 17.51
CA PRO A 71 10.60 -15.30 16.96
C PRO A 71 10.53 -16.17 15.68
N LEU A 72 9.51 -17.03 15.60
CA LEU A 72 9.25 -17.87 14.43
C LEU A 72 8.87 -17.03 13.20
N HIS A 73 8.03 -16.00 13.37
CA HIS A 73 7.69 -15.06 12.31
C HIS A 73 8.92 -14.26 11.85
N VAL A 74 9.73 -13.76 12.79
CA VAL A 74 10.95 -13.02 12.46
C VAL A 74 11.93 -13.91 11.68
N ALA A 75 12.14 -15.16 12.07
CA ALA A 75 12.99 -16.09 11.33
C ALA A 75 12.52 -16.33 9.88
N LEU A 76 11.21 -16.36 9.64
CA LEU A 76 10.62 -16.43 8.30
C LEU A 76 10.90 -15.16 7.48
N LEU A 77 10.64 -13.99 8.07
CA LEU A 77 10.82 -12.69 7.41
C LEU A 77 12.30 -12.39 7.11
N SER A 78 13.21 -12.85 7.97
CA SER A 78 14.66 -12.71 7.81
C SER A 78 15.29 -13.77 6.89
N GLY A 79 14.51 -14.76 6.40
CA GLY A 79 15.03 -15.77 5.48
C GLY A 79 15.98 -16.80 6.11
N SER A 80 15.92 -17.00 7.44
CA SER A 80 16.85 -17.89 8.17
C SER A 80 16.26 -19.28 8.40
N LEU A 81 16.64 -20.24 7.54
CA LEU A 81 16.14 -21.62 7.65
C LEU A 81 16.66 -22.33 8.91
N GLU A 82 17.85 -21.96 9.37
CA GLU A 82 18.47 -22.54 10.56
C GLU A 82 17.79 -22.06 11.84
N CYS A 83 17.55 -20.74 11.97
CA CYS A 83 16.77 -20.19 13.09
C CYS A 83 15.35 -20.77 13.09
N LEU A 84 14.72 -20.89 11.91
CA LEU A 84 13.41 -21.52 11.77
C LEU A 84 13.40 -22.96 12.31
N ARG A 85 14.42 -23.76 11.95
CA ARG A 85 14.56 -25.14 12.44
C ARG A 85 14.72 -25.19 13.95
N VAL A 86 15.64 -24.38 14.50
CA VAL A 86 15.92 -24.35 15.95
C VAL A 86 14.66 -24.03 16.75
N LEU A 87 13.87 -23.04 16.31
CA LEU A 87 12.62 -22.67 16.98
C LEU A 87 11.56 -23.77 16.90
N LEU A 88 11.41 -24.42 15.75
CA LEU A 88 10.47 -25.51 15.57
C LEU A 88 10.86 -26.75 16.39
N ASP A 89 12.16 -27.09 16.44
CA ASP A 89 12.68 -28.17 17.28
C ASP A 89 12.47 -27.90 18.78
N ALA A 90 12.49 -26.63 19.18
CA ALA A 90 12.18 -26.21 20.54
C ALA A 90 10.67 -26.17 20.84
N GLY A 91 9.80 -26.39 19.85
CA GLY A 91 8.35 -26.44 20.02
C GLY A 91 7.64 -25.10 19.85
N ALA A 92 8.18 -24.18 19.06
CA ALA A 92 7.48 -22.95 18.68
C ALA A 92 6.12 -23.24 18.04
N ASP A 93 5.10 -22.47 18.41
CA ASP A 93 3.71 -22.67 18.01
C ASP A 93 3.44 -22.12 16.60
N VAL A 94 3.21 -23.03 15.65
CA VAL A 94 2.89 -22.71 14.26
C VAL A 94 1.47 -22.17 14.06
N ALA A 95 0.60 -22.22 15.08
CA ALA A 95 -0.77 -21.72 15.01
C ALA A 95 -0.88 -20.23 15.35
N LYS A 96 0.18 -19.60 15.87
CA LYS A 96 0.18 -18.16 16.14
C LYS A 96 0.14 -17.38 14.83
N LEU A 97 -0.77 -16.42 14.75
CA LEU A 97 -0.90 -15.51 13.61
C LEU A 97 0.06 -14.33 13.74
N CYS A 98 0.54 -13.83 12.60
CA CYS A 98 1.27 -12.57 12.45
C CYS A 98 0.38 -11.60 11.67
N GLU A 99 -0.12 -10.53 12.28
CA GLU A 99 -0.98 -9.56 11.58
C GLU A 99 -2.17 -10.19 10.83
N GLY A 100 -2.78 -11.23 11.41
CA GLY A 100 -3.88 -12.00 10.80
C GLY A 100 -3.44 -13.07 9.77
N SER A 101 -2.13 -13.20 9.51
CA SER A 101 -1.56 -14.16 8.57
C SER A 101 -1.03 -15.42 9.28
N PRO A 102 -1.47 -16.62 8.87
CA PRO A 102 -0.87 -17.88 9.30
C PRO A 102 0.58 -18.04 8.81
N VAL A 103 1.38 -18.86 9.51
CA VAL A 103 2.81 -19.03 9.21
C VAL A 103 3.12 -19.49 7.77
N LEU A 104 2.25 -20.31 7.17
CA LEU A 104 2.42 -20.77 5.79
C LEU A 104 2.24 -19.61 4.79
N HIS A 105 1.38 -18.64 5.08
CA HIS A 105 1.21 -17.45 4.23
C HIS A 105 2.45 -16.59 4.26
N ILE A 106 3.07 -16.40 5.43
CA ILE A 106 4.33 -15.65 5.58
C ILE A 106 5.46 -16.34 4.80
N ALA A 107 5.61 -17.66 4.96
CA ALA A 107 6.61 -18.43 4.23
C ALA A 107 6.45 -18.30 2.71
N VAL A 108 5.22 -18.38 2.21
CA VAL A 108 4.89 -18.23 0.79
C VAL A 108 5.08 -16.78 0.32
N SER A 109 4.71 -15.77 1.12
CA SER A 109 4.84 -14.36 0.74
C SER A 109 6.29 -13.95 0.55
N VAL A 110 7.20 -14.48 1.38
CA VAL A 110 8.65 -14.26 1.23
C VAL A 110 9.16 -14.83 -0.10
N GLY A 111 8.60 -15.94 -0.57
CA GLY A 111 8.93 -16.54 -1.87
C GLY A 111 8.56 -15.68 -3.09
N SER A 112 7.72 -14.65 -2.91
CA SER A 112 7.44 -13.68 -3.98
C SER A 112 8.70 -12.95 -4.46
N LEU A 113 9.73 -12.84 -3.61
CA LEU A 113 11.04 -12.32 -3.97
C LEU A 113 11.87 -13.42 -4.64
N PRO A 114 12.33 -13.24 -5.90
CA PRO A 114 13.04 -14.28 -6.63
C PRO A 114 14.24 -14.88 -5.89
N GLN A 115 14.98 -14.07 -5.13
CA GLN A 115 16.15 -14.49 -4.37
C GLN A 115 15.80 -15.36 -3.15
N GLN A 116 14.54 -15.30 -2.68
CA GLN A 116 14.07 -16.01 -1.49
C GLN A 116 13.24 -17.26 -1.81
N GLN A 117 13.01 -17.59 -3.10
CA GLN A 117 12.21 -18.76 -3.50
C GLN A 117 12.77 -20.07 -2.94
N ALA A 118 14.09 -20.26 -2.99
CA ALA A 118 14.72 -21.47 -2.45
C ALA A 118 14.50 -21.61 -0.92
N PHE A 119 14.59 -20.48 -0.19
CA PHE A 119 14.26 -20.43 1.22
C PHE A 119 12.78 -20.73 1.47
N SER A 120 11.88 -20.07 0.76
CA SER A 120 10.42 -20.24 0.87
C SER A 120 9.99 -21.69 0.68
N SER A 121 10.47 -22.34 -0.38
CA SER A 121 10.24 -23.77 -0.66
C SER A 121 10.66 -24.66 0.51
N ALA A 122 11.86 -24.43 1.06
CA ALA A 122 12.36 -25.20 2.20
C ALA A 122 11.57 -24.91 3.49
N ALA A 123 11.21 -23.66 3.73
CA ALA A 123 10.44 -23.22 4.88
C ALA A 123 9.01 -23.79 4.88
N VAL A 124 8.33 -23.81 3.72
CA VAL A 124 7.00 -24.41 3.57
C VAL A 124 7.03 -25.92 3.89
N LEU A 125 7.99 -26.66 3.31
CA LEU A 125 8.14 -28.09 3.60
C LEU A 125 8.42 -28.35 5.09
N LEU A 126 9.27 -27.53 5.69
CA LEU A 126 9.60 -27.59 7.11
C LEU A 126 8.36 -27.32 7.98
N LEU A 127 7.61 -26.23 7.74
CA LEU A 127 6.40 -25.93 8.49
C LEU A 127 5.36 -27.05 8.38
N LEU A 128 5.16 -27.62 7.19
CA LEU A 128 4.26 -28.76 6.98
C LEU A 128 4.71 -30.00 7.77
N GLN A 129 6.02 -30.25 7.88
CA GLN A 129 6.57 -31.33 8.72
C GLN A 129 6.20 -31.14 10.21
N TYR A 130 6.15 -29.90 10.69
CA TYR A 130 5.77 -29.54 12.06
C TYR A 130 4.27 -29.19 12.16
N ARG A 131 3.45 -29.85 11.33
CA ARG A 131 1.97 -29.83 11.40
C ARG A 131 1.32 -28.48 11.13
N ALA A 132 1.99 -27.54 10.44
CA ALA A 132 1.31 -26.36 9.93
C ALA A 132 0.19 -26.77 8.95
N VAL A 133 -0.97 -26.11 9.06
CA VAL A 133 -2.20 -26.55 8.39
C VAL A 133 -2.40 -25.77 7.08
N PRO A 134 -2.44 -26.44 5.90
CA PRO A 134 -2.57 -25.76 4.60
C PRO A 134 -3.96 -25.14 4.37
N TYR A 135 -4.94 -25.49 5.21
CA TYR A 135 -6.33 -25.01 5.16
C TYR A 135 -6.57 -23.70 5.93
N GLU A 136 -5.58 -23.22 6.67
CA GLU A 136 -5.64 -21.94 7.38
C GLU A 136 -5.93 -20.79 6.40
N ARG A 137 -6.64 -19.76 6.89
CA ARG A 137 -7.11 -18.65 6.07
C ARG A 137 -6.68 -17.32 6.67
N ASP A 138 -6.25 -16.41 5.81
CA ASP A 138 -5.99 -15.02 6.19
C ASP A 138 -7.31 -14.22 6.32
N ASP A 139 -7.17 -12.93 6.63
CA ASP A 139 -8.28 -11.99 6.75
C ASP A 139 -9.10 -11.81 5.46
N HIS A 140 -8.62 -12.28 4.30
CA HIS A 140 -9.35 -12.29 3.02
C HIS A 140 -10.00 -13.64 2.73
N GLY A 141 -9.87 -14.59 3.64
CA GLY A 141 -10.30 -15.97 3.43
C GLY A 141 -9.40 -16.73 2.45
N ARG A 142 -8.21 -16.23 2.12
CA ARG A 142 -7.27 -16.89 1.21
C ARG A 142 -6.45 -17.91 1.99
N THR A 143 -6.19 -19.06 1.38
CA THR A 143 -5.21 -20.05 1.88
C THR A 143 -3.81 -19.77 1.36
N ALA A 144 -2.79 -20.44 1.90
CA ALA A 144 -1.42 -20.33 1.37
C ALA A 144 -1.32 -20.71 -0.12
N LEU A 145 -2.20 -21.60 -0.61
CA LEU A 145 -2.27 -21.96 -2.04
C LEU A 145 -2.74 -20.79 -2.92
N HIS A 146 -3.62 -19.91 -2.41
CA HIS A 146 -4.00 -18.70 -3.14
C HIS A 146 -2.80 -17.76 -3.32
N TRP A 147 -1.99 -17.60 -2.28
CA TRP A 147 -0.76 -16.80 -2.33
C TRP A 147 0.27 -17.42 -3.28
N ALA A 148 0.50 -18.73 -3.20
CA ALA A 148 1.41 -19.42 -4.11
C ALA A 148 0.95 -19.28 -5.57
N ALA A 149 -0.37 -19.35 -5.79
CA ALA A 149 -0.96 -19.18 -7.10
C ALA A 149 -0.85 -17.75 -7.66
N ALA A 150 -0.97 -16.72 -6.83
CA ALA A 150 -0.78 -15.33 -7.25
C ALA A 150 0.68 -15.04 -7.65
N HIS A 151 1.65 -15.61 -6.91
CA HIS A 151 3.08 -15.31 -7.09
C HIS A 151 3.83 -16.28 -8.04
N GLY A 152 3.16 -17.32 -8.54
CA GLY A 152 3.78 -18.29 -9.47
C GLY A 152 4.66 -19.33 -8.80
N LEU A 153 4.44 -19.60 -7.51
CA LEU A 153 5.29 -20.45 -6.67
C LEU A 153 4.90 -21.93 -6.80
N VAL A 154 5.34 -22.55 -7.89
CA VAL A 154 4.91 -23.90 -8.30
C VAL A 154 5.31 -24.98 -7.28
N GLN A 155 6.50 -24.88 -6.68
CA GLN A 155 6.97 -25.89 -5.73
C GLN A 155 6.20 -25.84 -4.41
N GLU A 156 5.96 -24.63 -3.91
CA GLU A 156 5.16 -24.34 -2.73
C GLU A 156 3.72 -24.78 -2.93
N ALA A 157 3.10 -24.43 -4.08
CA ALA A 157 1.76 -24.87 -4.43
C ALA A 157 1.65 -26.40 -4.46
N LYS A 158 2.63 -27.09 -5.06
CA LYS A 158 2.68 -28.56 -5.10
C LYS A 158 2.80 -29.16 -3.69
N ALA A 159 3.68 -28.62 -2.85
CA ALA A 159 3.84 -29.08 -1.47
C ALA A 159 2.55 -28.93 -0.65
N LEU A 160 1.85 -27.79 -0.79
CA LEU A 160 0.58 -27.53 -0.13
C LEU A 160 -0.54 -28.47 -0.57
N LEU A 161 -0.64 -28.75 -1.88
CA LEU A 161 -1.62 -29.69 -2.44
C LEU A 161 -1.39 -31.12 -1.90
N VAL A 162 -0.16 -31.61 -1.97
CA VAL A 162 0.22 -32.93 -1.44
C VAL A 162 -0.09 -33.05 0.05
N ALA A 163 0.27 -32.03 0.84
CA ALA A 163 -0.01 -32.02 2.27
C ALA A 163 -1.52 -32.04 2.56
N ALA A 164 -2.32 -31.29 1.81
CA ALA A 164 -3.76 -31.28 1.95
C ALA A 164 -4.41 -32.64 1.59
N ASP A 165 -3.97 -33.28 0.51
CA ASP A 165 -4.48 -34.60 0.12
C ASP A 165 -4.10 -35.69 1.13
N ASN A 166 -2.90 -35.61 1.72
CA ASN A 166 -2.50 -36.50 2.82
C ASN A 166 -3.42 -36.33 4.05
N LEU A 167 -3.78 -35.09 4.41
CA LEU A 167 -4.72 -34.82 5.51
C LEU A 167 -6.13 -35.35 5.22
N ARG A 168 -6.62 -35.16 3.99
CA ARG A 168 -7.92 -35.69 3.54
C ARG A 168 -7.97 -37.22 3.61
N THR A 169 -6.94 -37.88 3.08
CA THR A 169 -6.82 -39.34 3.06
C THR A 169 -6.73 -39.90 4.49
N ALA A 170 -5.98 -39.23 5.37
CA ALA A 170 -5.91 -39.61 6.78
C ALA A 170 -7.27 -39.49 7.49
N GLN A 171 -8.04 -38.42 7.24
CA GLN A 171 -9.39 -38.24 7.79
C GLN A 171 -10.35 -39.33 7.30
N GLN A 172 -10.31 -39.66 6.00
CA GLN A 172 -11.13 -40.72 5.41
C GLN A 172 -10.78 -42.11 5.98
N THR A 173 -9.50 -42.40 6.18
CA THR A 173 -9.03 -43.68 6.76
C THR A 173 -9.46 -43.80 8.22
N MET A 174 -9.28 -42.74 9.04
CA MET A 174 -9.73 -42.74 10.44
C MET A 174 -11.25 -42.93 10.58
N ALA A 175 -12.03 -42.37 9.64
CA ALA A 175 -13.48 -42.58 9.59
C ALA A 175 -13.84 -44.02 9.19
N ALA A 176 -13.09 -44.63 8.28
CA ALA A 176 -13.31 -46.02 7.83
C ALA A 176 -12.95 -47.06 8.90
N ASP A 177 -11.91 -46.82 9.70
CA ASP A 177 -11.44 -47.73 10.74
C ASP A 177 -12.26 -47.66 12.04
N GLY A 178 -13.21 -46.73 12.15
CA GLY A 178 -14.10 -46.59 13.33
C GLY A 178 -13.37 -46.18 14.62
N ILE A 179 -12.16 -45.61 14.50
CA ILE A 179 -11.25 -45.35 15.63
C ILE A 179 -11.65 -44.10 16.46
N SER A 180 -12.61 -43.28 16.02
CA SER A 180 -13.21 -42.28 16.91
C SER A 180 -14.64 -41.87 16.54
N ALA A 181 -15.52 -41.83 17.53
CA ALA A 181 -16.88 -41.29 17.41
C ALA A 181 -16.89 -39.76 17.19
N GLU A 182 -15.78 -39.08 17.49
CA GLU A 182 -15.61 -37.62 17.33
C GLU A 182 -15.26 -37.22 15.89
N VAL A 183 -14.50 -38.03 15.12
CA VAL A 183 -14.15 -37.70 13.71
C VAL A 183 -15.36 -37.83 12.79
N SER A 184 -16.33 -38.69 13.11
CA SER A 184 -17.58 -38.82 12.35
C SER A 184 -18.46 -37.56 12.36
N GLN A 185 -18.22 -36.60 13.26
CA GLN A 185 -18.95 -35.33 13.33
C GLN A 185 -18.29 -34.19 12.56
N ASN A 186 -17.02 -34.32 12.17
CA ASN A 186 -16.32 -33.29 11.42
C ASN A 186 -16.61 -33.41 9.91
N PRO A 187 -16.94 -32.30 9.22
CA PRO A 187 -17.14 -32.32 7.78
C PRO A 187 -15.88 -32.79 7.06
N GLU A 188 -16.07 -33.53 5.96
CA GLU A 188 -14.96 -33.98 5.11
C GLU A 188 -14.19 -32.77 4.58
N LEU A 189 -12.86 -32.81 4.70
CA LEU A 189 -12.00 -31.73 4.22
C LEU A 189 -12.13 -31.58 2.68
N PRO A 190 -12.49 -30.40 2.17
CA PRO A 190 -12.62 -30.16 0.73
C PRO A 190 -11.26 -30.17 0.04
N ARG A 191 -11.25 -30.33 -1.29
CA ARG A 191 -10.03 -30.15 -2.09
C ARG A 191 -9.51 -28.72 -1.94
N LEU A 192 -8.22 -28.57 -1.63
CA LEU A 192 -7.60 -27.27 -1.37
C LEU A 192 -7.73 -26.31 -2.57
N ALA A 193 -7.61 -26.83 -3.79
CA ALA A 193 -7.72 -26.06 -5.03
C ALA A 193 -9.13 -25.47 -5.31
N LEU A 194 -10.19 -26.03 -4.70
CA LEU A 194 -11.56 -25.55 -4.88
C LEU A 194 -11.97 -24.50 -3.85
N LEU A 195 -11.15 -24.25 -2.83
CA LEU A 195 -11.48 -23.27 -1.80
C LEU A 195 -11.52 -21.87 -2.41
N GLN A 196 -12.56 -21.12 -2.05
CA GLN A 196 -12.75 -19.75 -2.49
C GLN A 196 -12.43 -18.75 -1.39
N ASP A 197 -11.82 -17.62 -1.74
CA ASP A 197 -11.64 -16.46 -0.86
C ASP A 197 -12.96 -15.71 -0.59
N LYS A 198 -12.91 -14.59 0.15
CA LYS A 198 -14.08 -13.74 0.44
C LYS A 198 -14.70 -13.11 -0.81
N GLN A 199 -14.01 -13.05 -1.94
CA GLN A 199 -14.53 -12.58 -3.23
C GLN A 199 -15.04 -13.74 -4.11
N GLY A 200 -14.89 -14.98 -3.66
CA GLY A 200 -15.25 -16.17 -4.43
C GLY A 200 -14.15 -16.66 -5.38
N ASN A 201 -12.95 -16.07 -5.35
CA ASN A 201 -11.86 -16.50 -6.22
C ASN A 201 -11.26 -17.79 -5.69
N THR A 202 -11.06 -18.76 -6.58
CA THR A 202 -10.20 -19.93 -6.31
C THR A 202 -8.73 -19.57 -6.57
N PRO A 203 -7.75 -20.38 -6.14
CA PRO A 203 -6.35 -20.20 -6.53
C PRO A 203 -6.16 -20.09 -8.05
N LEU A 204 -6.96 -20.81 -8.85
CA LEU A 204 -6.90 -20.73 -10.32
C LEU A 204 -7.29 -19.35 -10.86
N HIS A 205 -8.21 -18.62 -10.21
CA HIS A 205 -8.53 -17.24 -10.60
C HIS A 205 -7.32 -16.32 -10.41
N LEU A 206 -6.61 -16.46 -9.28
CA LEU A 206 -5.43 -15.65 -8.99
C LEU A 206 -4.28 -16.02 -9.93
N ALA A 207 -4.04 -17.31 -10.18
CA ALA A 207 -3.05 -17.74 -11.16
C ALA A 207 -3.34 -17.17 -12.56
N ALA A 208 -4.59 -17.20 -12.98
CA ALA A 208 -5.01 -16.62 -14.26
C ALA A 208 -4.84 -15.10 -14.31
N PHE A 209 -5.23 -14.38 -13.27
CA PHE A 209 -5.11 -12.93 -13.18
C PHE A 209 -3.64 -12.47 -13.14
N HIS A 210 -2.78 -13.18 -12.41
CA HIS A 210 -1.35 -12.86 -12.29
C HIS A 210 -0.48 -13.56 -13.35
N ARG A 211 -1.09 -14.15 -14.39
CA ARG A 211 -0.42 -14.73 -15.56
C ARG A 211 0.49 -15.93 -15.26
N GLN A 212 0.19 -16.70 -14.21
CA GLN A 212 1.01 -17.80 -13.71
C GLN A 212 0.70 -19.12 -14.43
N SER A 213 1.19 -19.28 -15.66
CA SER A 213 0.94 -20.47 -16.49
C SER A 213 1.36 -21.78 -15.80
N GLY A 214 2.52 -21.81 -15.14
CA GLY A 214 2.99 -23.01 -14.42
C GLY A 214 2.05 -23.46 -13.30
N ILE A 215 1.42 -22.52 -12.59
CA ILE A 215 0.39 -22.84 -11.58
C ILE A 215 -0.88 -23.33 -12.25
N ILE A 216 -1.31 -22.70 -13.35
CA ILE A 216 -2.49 -23.15 -14.11
C ILE A 216 -2.30 -24.59 -14.59
N GLU A 217 -1.11 -24.94 -15.12
CA GLU A 217 -0.80 -26.32 -15.50
C GLU A 217 -0.90 -27.25 -14.30
N LEU A 218 -0.25 -26.91 -13.18
CA LEU A 218 -0.28 -27.71 -11.96
C LEU A 218 -1.71 -27.96 -11.45
N LEU A 219 -2.54 -26.91 -11.39
CA LEU A 219 -3.89 -27.00 -10.85
C LEU A 219 -4.88 -27.72 -11.78
N LEU A 220 -4.66 -27.67 -13.10
CA LEU A 220 -5.54 -28.33 -14.08
C LEU A 220 -5.16 -29.79 -14.35
N SER A 221 -3.91 -30.18 -14.09
CA SER A 221 -3.39 -31.53 -14.39
C SER A 221 -3.12 -32.38 -13.16
N ASP A 222 -3.64 -31.98 -12.00
CA ASP A 222 -3.30 -32.42 -10.64
C ASP A 222 -2.44 -33.71 -10.59
N PRO A 223 -1.12 -33.60 -10.37
CA PRO A 223 -0.22 -34.74 -10.46
C PRO A 223 -0.39 -35.77 -9.32
N THR A 224 -1.27 -35.51 -8.35
CA THR A 224 -1.59 -36.45 -7.26
C THR A 224 -2.71 -37.44 -7.62
N ASP A 225 -3.49 -37.17 -8.67
CA ASP A 225 -4.60 -38.03 -9.09
C ASP A 225 -4.09 -39.25 -9.90
N GLU A 226 -4.38 -40.47 -9.43
CA GLU A 226 -3.98 -41.72 -10.10
C GLU A 226 -4.72 -41.99 -11.43
N SER A 227 -5.80 -41.24 -11.73
CA SER A 227 -6.65 -41.43 -12.90
C SER A 227 -6.73 -40.16 -13.78
N PRO A 228 -6.25 -40.23 -15.05
CA PRO A 228 -6.30 -39.09 -15.98
C PRO A 228 -7.71 -38.53 -16.22
N ALA A 229 -8.74 -39.39 -16.23
CA ALA A 229 -10.12 -38.97 -16.48
C ALA A 229 -10.74 -38.17 -15.31
N GLU A 230 -10.36 -38.49 -14.08
CA GLU A 230 -10.80 -37.72 -12.90
C GLU A 230 -10.05 -36.40 -12.81
N SER A 231 -8.75 -36.39 -13.11
CA SER A 231 -7.94 -35.17 -13.21
C SER A 231 -8.52 -34.20 -14.26
N GLU A 232 -8.89 -34.68 -15.45
CA GLU A 232 -9.53 -33.85 -16.49
C GLU A 232 -10.88 -33.27 -16.04
N LYS A 233 -11.74 -34.10 -15.42
CA LYS A 233 -13.06 -33.67 -14.94
C LYS A 233 -12.95 -32.61 -13.84
N GLN A 234 -11.95 -32.71 -12.98
CA GLN A 234 -11.70 -31.76 -11.90
C GLN A 234 -11.08 -30.47 -12.42
N GLY A 235 -10.11 -30.57 -13.34
CA GLY A 235 -9.56 -29.41 -14.04
C GLY A 235 -10.66 -28.60 -14.73
N LEU A 236 -11.60 -29.28 -15.39
CA LEU A 236 -12.80 -28.65 -15.96
C LEU A 236 -13.66 -27.96 -14.89
N ALA A 237 -13.99 -28.65 -13.79
CA ALA A 237 -14.80 -28.08 -12.71
C ALA A 237 -14.15 -26.82 -12.11
N LEU A 238 -12.83 -26.84 -11.91
CA LEU A 238 -12.07 -25.70 -11.40
C LEU A 238 -12.05 -24.52 -12.40
N ALA A 239 -11.84 -24.81 -13.69
CA ALA A 239 -11.86 -23.82 -14.76
C ALA A 239 -13.24 -23.15 -14.97
N MET A 240 -14.32 -23.87 -14.63
CA MET A 240 -15.71 -23.41 -14.75
C MET A 240 -16.29 -22.82 -13.45
N THR A 241 -15.50 -22.80 -12.37
CA THR A 241 -15.93 -22.20 -11.10
C THR A 241 -15.96 -20.68 -11.23
N ALA A 242 -17.11 -20.06 -10.93
CA ALA A 242 -17.26 -18.61 -10.96
C ALA A 242 -17.10 -17.99 -9.56
N ASN A 243 -16.49 -16.82 -9.48
CA ASN A 243 -16.43 -16.03 -8.25
C ASN A 243 -17.76 -15.32 -7.94
N ARG A 244 -17.82 -14.51 -6.87
CA ARG A 244 -19.06 -13.79 -6.47
C ARG A 244 -19.58 -12.82 -7.53
N ALA A 245 -18.72 -12.31 -8.41
CA ALA A 245 -19.09 -11.45 -9.53
C ALA A 245 -19.47 -12.23 -10.80
N GLY A 246 -19.43 -13.57 -10.79
CA GLY A 246 -19.63 -14.38 -12.00
C GLY A 246 -18.41 -14.43 -12.91
N ILE A 247 -17.26 -13.92 -12.47
CA ILE A 247 -16.00 -13.97 -13.22
C ILE A 247 -15.45 -15.39 -13.12
N LEU A 248 -15.08 -15.97 -14.26
CA LEU A 248 -14.37 -17.25 -14.38
C LEU A 248 -12.86 -17.01 -14.46
N PRO A 249 -12.00 -18.01 -14.22
CA PRO A 249 -10.57 -17.91 -14.45
C PRO A 249 -10.20 -17.39 -15.85
N ILE A 250 -10.92 -17.76 -16.91
CA ILE A 250 -10.63 -17.23 -18.27
C ILE A 250 -10.94 -15.73 -18.40
N HIS A 251 -11.95 -15.22 -17.68
CA HIS A 251 -12.21 -13.79 -17.61
C HIS A 251 -11.04 -13.09 -16.90
N ALA A 252 -10.54 -13.67 -15.80
CA ALA A 252 -9.39 -13.14 -15.08
C ALA A 252 -8.12 -13.10 -15.95
N ALA A 253 -7.83 -14.16 -16.71
CA ALA A 253 -6.72 -14.18 -17.67
C ALA A 253 -6.87 -13.15 -18.80
N ALA A 254 -8.10 -12.91 -19.28
CA ALA A 254 -8.36 -11.92 -20.31
C ALA A 254 -8.28 -10.47 -19.79
N ILE A 255 -8.71 -10.22 -18.56
CA ILE A 255 -8.46 -8.95 -17.85
C ILE A 255 -6.95 -8.72 -17.75
N ALA A 256 -6.20 -9.77 -17.39
CA ALA A 256 -4.75 -9.73 -17.33
C ALA A 256 -4.09 -9.60 -18.71
N GLY A 257 -4.79 -9.80 -19.82
CA GLY A 257 -4.20 -9.73 -21.16
C GLY A 257 -3.30 -10.93 -21.52
N CYS A 258 -3.45 -12.08 -20.86
CA CYS A 258 -2.55 -13.23 -21.05
C CYS A 258 -3.13 -14.31 -21.97
N LEU A 259 -2.65 -14.36 -23.23
CA LEU A 259 -3.11 -15.38 -24.19
C LEU A 259 -2.77 -16.81 -23.76
N THR A 260 -1.57 -17.04 -23.20
CA THR A 260 -1.14 -18.37 -22.76
C THR A 260 -2.09 -18.92 -21.70
N CYS A 261 -2.40 -18.12 -20.67
CA CYS A 261 -3.36 -18.51 -19.64
C CYS A 261 -4.77 -18.75 -20.22
N CYS A 262 -5.26 -17.85 -21.09
CA CYS A 262 -6.53 -18.06 -21.78
C CYS A 262 -6.56 -19.37 -22.60
N SER A 263 -5.44 -19.71 -23.24
CA SER A 263 -5.30 -20.91 -24.06
C SER A 263 -5.33 -22.17 -23.20
N MET A 264 -4.59 -22.20 -22.11
CA MET A 264 -4.58 -23.33 -21.17
C MET A 264 -5.95 -23.59 -20.57
N LEU A 265 -6.64 -22.54 -20.13
CA LEU A 265 -7.99 -22.63 -19.59
C LEU A 265 -9.00 -23.09 -20.66
N TYR A 266 -8.87 -22.59 -21.89
CA TYR A 266 -9.69 -23.04 -23.02
C TYR A 266 -9.48 -24.52 -23.34
N MET A 267 -8.23 -24.98 -23.36
CA MET A 267 -7.91 -26.39 -23.65
C MET A 267 -8.47 -27.32 -22.58
N ALA A 268 -8.40 -26.95 -21.29
CA ALA A 268 -9.03 -27.74 -20.23
C ALA A 268 -10.55 -27.82 -20.37
N ALA A 269 -11.21 -26.77 -20.89
CA ALA A 269 -12.65 -26.79 -21.16
C ALA A 269 -13.04 -27.58 -22.43
N SER A 270 -12.13 -27.68 -23.40
CA SER A 270 -12.38 -28.26 -24.74
C SER A 270 -12.60 -29.78 -24.76
N ALA A 271 -12.37 -30.48 -23.64
CA ALA A 271 -12.69 -31.90 -23.46
C ALA A 271 -14.21 -32.17 -23.32
N SER A 272 -15.04 -31.13 -23.23
CA SER A 272 -16.51 -31.21 -23.18
C SER A 272 -17.16 -30.43 -24.34
N PRO A 273 -18.46 -30.63 -24.67
CA PRO A 273 -19.13 -29.98 -25.81
C PRO A 273 -19.35 -28.47 -25.64
N GLU A 274 -18.76 -27.84 -24.63
CA GLU A 274 -18.98 -26.43 -24.30
C GLU A 274 -18.08 -25.51 -25.12
N GLU A 275 -18.43 -25.32 -26.39
CA GLU A 275 -17.98 -24.17 -27.20
C GLU A 275 -18.36 -22.81 -26.56
N GLY A 276 -19.14 -22.84 -25.47
CA GLY A 276 -19.71 -21.70 -24.76
C GLY A 276 -18.83 -21.00 -23.74
N MET A 277 -17.71 -21.56 -23.24
CA MET A 277 -16.96 -20.90 -22.15
C MET A 277 -16.51 -19.47 -22.49
N LEU A 278 -16.07 -19.23 -23.74
CA LEU A 278 -15.69 -17.90 -24.24
C LEU A 278 -16.88 -16.93 -24.38
N LEU A 279 -18.10 -17.47 -24.43
CA LEU A 279 -19.35 -16.73 -24.60
C LEU A 279 -20.08 -16.51 -23.27
N LEU A 280 -19.66 -17.19 -22.19
CA LEU A 280 -20.19 -16.98 -20.86
C LEU A 280 -19.95 -15.53 -20.43
N LYS A 281 -20.95 -14.98 -19.74
CA LYS A 281 -20.94 -13.61 -19.25
C LYS A 281 -20.92 -13.63 -17.74
N ASP A 282 -20.17 -12.70 -17.16
CA ASP A 282 -20.22 -12.43 -15.73
C ASP A 282 -21.55 -11.73 -15.33
N LYS A 283 -21.70 -11.39 -14.06
CA LYS A 283 -22.90 -10.66 -13.58
C LYS A 283 -23.04 -9.25 -14.18
N ARG A 284 -21.99 -8.69 -14.76
CA ARG A 284 -22.00 -7.40 -15.48
C ARG A 284 -22.33 -7.56 -16.97
N GLY A 285 -22.53 -8.78 -17.45
CA GLY A 285 -22.84 -9.07 -18.84
C GLY A 285 -21.62 -9.08 -19.77
N LEU A 286 -20.40 -9.10 -19.24
CA LEU A 286 -19.15 -9.04 -19.98
C LEU A 286 -18.55 -10.43 -20.21
N THR A 287 -18.08 -10.69 -21.43
CA THR A 287 -17.31 -11.89 -21.77
C THR A 287 -15.81 -11.65 -21.60
N ALA A 288 -14.99 -12.71 -21.64
CA ALA A 288 -13.54 -12.60 -21.61
C ALA A 288 -13.00 -11.66 -22.72
N ALA A 289 -13.53 -11.78 -23.94
CA ALA A 289 -13.16 -10.90 -25.04
C ALA A 289 -13.54 -9.43 -24.78
N ALA A 290 -14.70 -9.17 -24.16
CA ALA A 290 -15.11 -7.80 -23.81
C ALA A 290 -14.17 -7.17 -22.77
N TYR A 291 -13.71 -7.95 -21.78
CA TYR A 291 -12.68 -7.50 -20.85
C TYR A 291 -11.36 -7.20 -21.53
N ALA A 292 -10.90 -8.05 -22.45
CA ALA A 292 -9.70 -7.78 -23.22
C ALA A 292 -9.79 -6.43 -23.97
N VAL A 293 -10.93 -6.11 -24.58
CA VAL A 293 -11.15 -4.79 -25.21
C VAL A 293 -11.11 -3.66 -24.18
N GLN A 294 -11.78 -3.79 -23.03
CA GLN A 294 -11.78 -2.76 -21.99
C GLN A 294 -10.37 -2.46 -21.45
N GLN A 295 -9.48 -3.46 -21.45
CA GLN A 295 -8.09 -3.32 -21.03
C GLN A 295 -7.16 -2.86 -22.17
N GLY A 296 -7.70 -2.50 -23.34
CA GLY A 296 -6.93 -2.07 -24.52
C GLY A 296 -6.27 -3.20 -25.30
N ASN A 297 -6.60 -4.46 -25.00
CA ASN A 297 -6.02 -5.65 -25.63
C ASN A 297 -6.88 -6.15 -26.81
N GLU A 298 -7.06 -5.31 -27.84
CA GLU A 298 -7.91 -5.65 -29.00
C GLU A 298 -7.43 -6.88 -29.77
N ALA A 299 -6.12 -7.09 -29.86
CA ALA A 299 -5.54 -8.25 -30.52
C ALA A 299 -5.94 -9.55 -29.81
N LEU A 300 -5.86 -9.56 -28.47
CA LEU A 300 -6.30 -10.68 -27.65
C LEU A 300 -7.82 -10.90 -27.81
N ALA A 301 -8.62 -9.84 -27.77
CA ALA A 301 -10.07 -9.93 -27.93
C ALA A 301 -10.47 -10.58 -29.27
N LYS A 302 -9.76 -10.29 -30.37
CA LYS A 302 -9.97 -10.94 -31.68
C LYS A 302 -9.65 -12.43 -31.65
N VAL A 303 -8.66 -12.83 -30.85
CA VAL A 303 -8.27 -14.25 -30.70
C VAL A 303 -9.24 -15.01 -29.80
N LEU A 304 -9.85 -14.37 -28.79
CA LEU A 304 -10.80 -14.94 -27.83
C LEU A 304 -12.19 -15.24 -28.44
N THR A 305 -12.23 -15.93 -29.57
CA THR A 305 -13.45 -16.47 -30.19
C THR A 305 -13.32 -17.99 -30.35
N PRO A 306 -14.42 -18.76 -30.30
CA PRO A 306 -14.34 -20.22 -30.44
C PRO A 306 -13.63 -20.69 -31.70
N VAL A 307 -13.77 -19.95 -32.81
CA VAL A 307 -13.12 -20.28 -34.10
C VAL A 307 -11.60 -20.12 -34.01
N ASN A 308 -11.13 -19.01 -33.45
CA ASN A 308 -9.70 -18.70 -33.40
C ASN A 308 -8.98 -19.47 -32.29
N MET A 309 -9.61 -19.68 -31.13
CA MET A 309 -8.98 -20.43 -30.04
C MET A 309 -8.75 -21.91 -30.37
N LYS A 310 -9.59 -22.54 -31.21
CA LYS A 310 -9.36 -23.92 -31.69
C LYS A 310 -8.04 -24.10 -32.43
N THR A 311 -7.57 -23.07 -33.14
CA THR A 311 -6.30 -23.12 -33.89
C THR A 311 -5.14 -22.60 -33.06
N VAL A 312 -5.36 -21.56 -32.24
CA VAL A 312 -4.30 -20.87 -31.49
C VAL A 312 -3.94 -21.58 -30.19
N ALA A 313 -4.92 -22.12 -29.46
CA ALA A 313 -4.67 -22.68 -28.13
C ALA A 313 -3.70 -23.88 -28.12
N PRO A 314 -3.71 -24.80 -29.11
CA PRO A 314 -2.71 -25.87 -29.22
C PRO A 314 -1.30 -25.39 -29.60
N LEU A 315 -1.20 -24.20 -30.22
CA LEU A 315 0.05 -23.60 -30.73
C LEU A 315 0.68 -22.61 -29.75
N ALA A 316 -0.04 -22.21 -28.70
CA ALA A 316 0.50 -21.43 -27.60
C ALA A 316 1.54 -22.30 -26.86
N ASP A 317 2.80 -22.18 -27.30
CA ASP A 317 3.93 -22.98 -26.87
C ASP A 317 4.05 -23.02 -25.33
N ARG A 318 4.13 -24.23 -24.78
CA ARG A 318 4.33 -24.50 -23.34
C ARG A 318 5.74 -24.11 -22.85
N THR A 319 6.63 -23.70 -23.76
CA THR A 319 8.03 -23.36 -23.45
C THR A 319 8.49 -21.99 -23.95
N ALA A 320 7.64 -21.25 -24.67
CA ALA A 320 7.96 -19.88 -25.03
C ALA A 320 7.67 -18.95 -23.84
N GLY A 321 8.72 -18.52 -23.16
CA GLY A 321 8.64 -17.37 -22.25
C GLY A 321 7.91 -16.20 -22.91
N GLU A 322 7.33 -15.34 -22.06
CA GLU A 322 6.40 -14.22 -22.29
C GLU A 322 6.64 -13.31 -23.53
N ASN A 323 7.75 -13.49 -24.24
CA ASN A 323 8.25 -12.69 -25.35
C ASN A 323 7.72 -13.07 -26.75
N SER A 324 7.06 -14.22 -26.97
CA SER A 324 6.63 -14.61 -28.33
C SER A 324 5.44 -13.80 -28.88
N LEU A 325 4.77 -13.00 -28.03
CA LEU A 325 3.72 -12.04 -28.41
C LEU A 325 3.98 -10.60 -27.93
N ALA A 326 5.07 -10.36 -27.20
CA ALA A 326 5.48 -9.02 -26.76
C ALA A 326 5.68 -8.04 -27.95
N GLY A 327 5.93 -8.55 -29.16
CA GLY A 327 6.02 -7.75 -30.38
C GLY A 327 4.69 -7.19 -30.92
N LEU A 328 3.53 -7.66 -30.44
CA LEU A 328 2.21 -7.18 -30.88
C LEU A 328 1.54 -6.23 -29.87
N VAL A 329 2.12 -6.05 -28.69
CA VAL A 329 1.55 -5.31 -27.57
C VAL A 329 2.60 -4.33 -27.03
N ASN A 330 2.64 -3.12 -27.58
CA ASN A 330 3.55 -2.06 -27.14
C ASN A 330 3.05 -1.39 -25.84
N VAL A 331 2.97 -2.17 -24.75
CA VAL A 331 2.68 -1.62 -23.42
C VAL A 331 3.98 -1.11 -22.83
N LYS A 332 4.14 0.21 -22.80
CA LYS A 332 5.28 0.87 -22.16
C LYS A 332 5.29 0.55 -20.67
N PRO A 333 6.46 0.29 -20.06
CA PRO A 333 6.54 -0.08 -18.65
C PRO A 333 6.16 1.09 -17.74
N THR A 334 5.94 0.76 -16.47
CA THR A 334 5.90 1.74 -15.39
C THR A 334 7.31 1.92 -14.84
N LEU A 335 7.75 3.17 -14.72
CA LEU A 335 9.03 3.51 -14.11
C LEU A 335 8.91 3.60 -12.59
N VAL A 336 9.83 2.99 -11.85
CA VAL A 336 10.07 3.27 -10.44
C VAL A 336 11.33 4.11 -10.33
N VAL A 337 11.20 5.31 -9.78
CA VAL A 337 12.33 6.18 -9.45
C VAL A 337 12.60 6.06 -7.96
N ALA A 338 13.78 5.53 -7.60
CA ALA A 338 14.19 5.26 -6.23
C ALA A 338 15.68 5.62 -6.03
N PRO A 339 16.05 6.92 -6.04
CA PRO A 339 17.45 7.34 -5.97
C PRO A 339 18.10 6.86 -4.67
N ALA A 340 19.25 6.20 -4.76
CA ALA A 340 19.92 5.61 -3.60
C ALA A 340 20.30 6.65 -2.54
N GLU A 341 20.56 7.90 -2.92
CA GLU A 341 20.86 8.98 -1.99
C GLU A 341 19.69 9.35 -1.08
N CYS A 342 18.45 8.94 -1.40
CA CYS A 342 17.30 9.12 -0.51
C CYS A 342 17.48 8.39 0.83
N PHE A 343 18.24 7.29 0.87
CA PHE A 343 18.60 6.60 2.12
C PHE A 343 19.53 7.42 3.02
N GLY A 344 20.16 8.48 2.48
CA GLY A 344 20.96 9.42 3.26
C GLY A 344 20.16 10.40 4.11
N HIS A 345 18.83 10.44 3.97
CA HIS A 345 17.95 11.18 4.87
C HIS A 345 17.69 10.37 6.15
N ARG A 346 18.48 10.65 7.19
CA ARG A 346 18.29 10.06 8.53
C ARG A 346 17.43 10.98 9.40
N THR A 347 16.44 10.39 10.05
CA THR A 347 15.53 11.06 11.01
C THR A 347 15.66 10.51 12.44
N CYS A 348 16.36 9.40 12.59
CA CYS A 348 16.77 8.83 13.87
C CYS A 348 18.21 8.29 13.76
N PRO A 349 18.89 8.09 14.91
CA PRO A 349 20.17 7.40 14.98
C PRO A 349 20.12 6.00 14.35
N GLU A 350 21.11 5.65 13.54
CA GLU A 350 21.29 4.30 12.99
C GLU A 350 22.45 3.54 13.68
N PRO A 351 22.40 2.18 13.75
CA PRO A 351 21.32 1.33 13.25
C PRO A 351 20.06 1.43 14.11
N ILE A 352 18.91 1.30 13.47
CA ILE A 352 17.63 1.14 14.16
C ILE A 352 17.66 -0.25 14.82
N VAL A 353 17.42 -0.32 16.12
CA VAL A 353 17.43 -1.55 16.92
C VAL A 353 16.11 -1.67 17.68
N ARG A 354 15.63 -2.91 17.89
CA ARG A 354 14.35 -3.21 18.56
C ARG A 354 14.26 -2.66 19.98
N ASP A 355 15.39 -2.70 20.70
CA ASP A 355 15.51 -2.21 22.07
C ASP A 355 15.78 -0.69 22.15
N GLY A 356 15.72 0.00 21.01
CA GLY A 356 15.95 1.44 20.90
C GLY A 356 14.70 2.26 21.29
N PRO A 357 14.84 3.61 21.33
CA PRO A 357 13.68 4.49 21.41
C PRO A 357 12.75 4.28 20.21
N ASP A 358 11.47 4.62 20.40
CA ASP A 358 10.46 4.50 19.33
C ASP A 358 10.93 5.17 18.04
N ILE A 359 10.82 4.43 16.95
CA ILE A 359 11.26 4.88 15.63
C ILE A 359 10.29 6.00 15.21
N PRO A 360 10.79 7.17 14.77
CA PRO A 360 9.91 8.24 14.30
C PRO A 360 9.06 7.75 13.10
N PRO A 361 7.81 8.23 12.95
CA PRO A 361 6.95 7.83 11.84
C PRO A 361 7.58 8.07 10.47
N GLU A 362 8.30 9.19 10.30
CA GLU A 362 9.20 9.37 9.16
C GLU A 362 10.54 8.71 9.47
N ASN A 363 10.81 7.57 8.83
CA ASN A 363 12.09 6.87 8.93
C ASN A 363 12.48 6.16 7.63
N VAL A 364 13.71 5.66 7.55
CA VAL A 364 14.27 5.03 6.36
C VAL A 364 13.58 3.71 5.97
N ASN A 365 13.00 2.98 6.93
CA ASN A 365 12.38 1.67 6.66
C ASN A 365 11.16 1.80 5.74
N ARG A 366 10.45 2.92 5.78
CA ARG A 366 9.37 3.24 4.83
C ARG A 366 9.82 3.22 3.36
N LEU A 367 11.10 3.52 3.07
CA LEU A 367 11.66 3.35 1.72
C LEU A 367 12.20 1.94 1.50
N LYS A 368 12.94 1.38 2.48
CA LYS A 368 13.51 0.01 2.39
C LYS A 368 12.45 -1.04 2.08
N VAL A 369 11.31 -1.01 2.77
CA VAL A 369 10.20 -1.97 2.58
C VAL A 369 9.66 -1.96 1.14
N LEU A 370 9.81 -0.84 0.42
CA LEU A 370 9.38 -0.72 -0.97
C LEU A 370 10.48 -1.10 -1.95
N THR A 371 11.69 -0.58 -1.77
CA THR A 371 12.70 -0.52 -2.84
C THR A 371 13.97 -1.31 -2.59
N ASP A 372 14.19 -1.80 -1.36
CA ASP A 372 15.39 -2.56 -1.02
C ASP A 372 15.61 -3.69 -2.05
N PRO A 373 16.81 -3.82 -2.65
CA PRO A 373 17.04 -4.80 -3.70
C PRO A 373 16.82 -6.26 -3.28
N ALA A 374 16.97 -6.57 -1.98
CA ALA A 374 16.86 -7.93 -1.45
C ALA A 374 15.48 -8.19 -0.83
N THR A 375 14.87 -7.20 -0.16
CA THR A 375 13.64 -7.39 0.64
C THR A 375 12.48 -6.49 0.24
N GLY A 376 12.67 -5.54 -0.68
CA GLY A 376 11.64 -4.56 -1.04
C GLY A 376 10.48 -5.17 -1.81
N ILE A 377 9.24 -4.87 -1.43
CA ILE A 377 8.04 -5.50 -2.02
C ILE A 377 7.89 -5.21 -3.52
N LEU A 378 8.38 -4.07 -4.01
CA LEU A 378 8.36 -3.74 -5.45
C LEU A 378 9.37 -4.57 -6.25
N ARG A 379 10.23 -5.38 -5.60
CA ARG A 379 11.11 -6.37 -6.24
C ARG A 379 10.47 -7.74 -6.39
N SER A 380 9.26 -7.94 -5.84
CA SER A 380 8.55 -9.21 -5.96
C SER A 380 8.20 -9.54 -7.41
N SER A 381 7.93 -10.81 -7.69
CA SER A 381 7.63 -11.34 -9.02
C SER A 381 6.43 -10.63 -9.69
N GLU A 382 5.46 -10.15 -8.90
CA GLU A 382 4.31 -9.36 -9.36
C GLU A 382 4.73 -8.07 -10.08
N PHE A 383 5.86 -7.49 -9.66
CA PHE A 383 6.39 -6.22 -10.17
C PHE A 383 7.60 -6.41 -11.11
N SER A 384 7.81 -7.62 -11.64
CA SER A 384 8.94 -7.96 -12.52
C SER A 384 9.00 -7.14 -13.82
N THR A 385 7.88 -6.51 -14.22
CA THR A 385 7.78 -5.67 -15.43
C THR A 385 8.12 -4.19 -15.19
N LEU A 386 8.41 -3.80 -13.95
CA LEU A 386 8.78 -2.43 -13.62
C LEU A 386 10.19 -2.10 -14.15
N GLU A 387 10.33 -0.90 -14.69
CA GLU A 387 11.64 -0.34 -15.01
C GLU A 387 12.15 0.47 -13.81
N TRP A 388 13.45 0.41 -13.52
CA TRP A 388 14.04 1.06 -12.35
C TRP A 388 15.01 2.18 -12.72
N ASP A 389 14.95 3.28 -11.98
CA ASP A 389 15.97 4.33 -11.96
C ASP A 389 16.40 4.63 -10.51
N GLU A 390 17.62 4.24 -10.18
CA GLU A 390 18.22 4.41 -8.85
C GLU A 390 19.35 5.46 -8.86
N THR A 391 19.68 5.99 -10.04
CA THR A 391 20.88 6.82 -10.28
C THR A 391 20.51 8.21 -10.81
N SER A 392 19.27 8.64 -10.59
CA SER A 392 18.77 9.89 -11.11
C SER A 392 19.69 11.05 -10.74
N ARG A 393 19.84 11.99 -11.68
CA ARG A 393 20.60 13.22 -11.45
C ARG A 393 20.09 13.96 -10.22
N ARG A 394 20.93 14.79 -9.61
CA ARG A 394 20.47 15.76 -8.60
C ARG A 394 19.58 16.83 -9.23
N GLY A 395 18.60 17.29 -8.47
CA GLY A 395 17.73 18.40 -8.80
C GLY A 395 18.52 19.68 -9.05
N CYS A 396 18.15 20.42 -10.08
CA CYS A 396 18.79 21.70 -10.37
C CYS A 396 18.22 22.78 -9.43
N MET A 397 19.10 23.63 -8.91
CA MET A 397 18.69 24.77 -8.08
C MET A 397 17.69 25.68 -8.82
N ALA A 398 17.83 25.86 -10.13
CA ALA A 398 16.88 26.65 -10.91
C ALA A 398 15.46 26.06 -10.89
N ASP A 399 15.32 24.73 -10.85
CA ASP A 399 14.01 24.07 -10.80
C ASP A 399 13.39 24.19 -9.40
N ILE A 400 14.21 24.08 -8.36
CA ILE A 400 13.78 24.29 -6.96
C ILE A 400 13.34 25.73 -6.72
N LEU A 401 14.09 26.71 -7.24
CA LEU A 401 13.83 28.15 -7.06
C LEU A 401 12.64 28.68 -7.86
N ARG A 402 12.01 27.86 -8.72
CA ARG A 402 10.70 28.20 -9.31
C ARG A 402 9.56 28.11 -8.29
N VAL A 403 9.78 27.39 -7.20
CA VAL A 403 8.77 27.10 -6.18
C VAL A 403 9.18 27.66 -4.83
N HIS A 404 10.45 27.48 -4.45
CA HIS A 404 10.97 27.88 -3.15
C HIS A 404 11.79 29.16 -3.22
N GLU A 405 11.66 29.99 -2.21
CA GLU A 405 12.49 31.18 -2.02
C GLU A 405 13.93 30.79 -1.69
N TRP A 406 14.89 31.53 -2.25
CA TRP A 406 16.32 31.27 -2.04
C TRP A 406 16.73 31.29 -0.57
N SER A 407 16.16 32.20 0.22
CA SER A 407 16.48 32.32 1.65
C SER A 407 16.13 31.06 2.43
N TYR A 408 15.00 30.42 2.10
CA TYR A 408 14.58 29.16 2.71
C TYR A 408 15.51 28.02 2.32
N VAL A 409 15.72 27.80 1.01
CA VAL A 409 16.57 26.72 0.50
C VAL A 409 18.00 26.82 1.03
N ARG A 410 18.55 28.04 1.07
CA ARG A 410 19.89 28.29 1.61
C ARG A 410 19.98 27.99 3.11
N SER A 411 18.94 28.35 3.87
CA SER A 411 18.89 28.08 5.31
C SER A 411 18.84 26.57 5.56
N LEU A 412 17.99 25.84 4.84
CA LEU A 412 17.90 24.38 4.90
C LEU A 412 19.25 23.71 4.58
N GLN A 413 19.89 24.13 3.49
CA GLN A 413 21.22 23.64 3.11
C GLN A 413 22.25 23.85 4.22
N HIS A 414 22.27 25.05 4.82
CA HIS A 414 23.21 25.38 5.87
C HIS A 414 22.97 24.58 7.16
N MET A 415 21.70 24.41 7.56
CA MET A 415 21.32 23.63 8.73
C MET A 415 21.67 22.14 8.56
N CYS A 416 21.48 21.56 7.38
CA CYS A 416 21.94 20.19 7.14
C CYS A 416 23.47 20.11 7.22
N ALA A 417 24.18 21.04 6.57
CA ALA A 417 25.63 21.03 6.51
C ALA A 417 26.32 21.27 7.88
N SER A 418 25.64 21.89 8.84
CA SER A 418 26.17 22.11 10.20
C SER A 418 26.08 20.88 11.10
N ILE A 419 25.29 19.87 10.72
CA ILE A 419 25.14 18.61 11.46
C ILE A 419 26.34 17.71 11.13
N PRO A 420 26.99 17.09 12.12
CA PRO A 420 28.05 16.10 11.87
C PRO A 420 27.57 14.94 11.00
N ASP A 421 28.35 14.54 10.00
CA ASP A 421 28.03 13.38 9.16
C ASP A 421 28.40 12.06 9.84
N ILE A 422 27.62 11.71 10.86
CA ILE A 422 27.72 10.45 11.59
C ILE A 422 26.32 9.82 11.74
N PRO A 423 26.18 8.49 11.61
CA PRO A 423 24.87 7.83 11.66
C PRO A 423 24.09 8.03 12.97
N ALA A 424 24.80 8.24 14.08
CA ALA A 424 24.20 8.38 15.40
C ALA A 424 23.64 9.79 15.70
N VAL A 425 23.80 10.77 14.80
CA VAL A 425 23.39 12.16 15.05
C VAL A 425 22.41 12.65 14.00
N VAL A 426 21.32 13.24 14.51
CA VAL A 426 20.31 13.98 13.75
C VAL A 426 20.11 15.35 14.40
N GLY A 427 19.68 16.32 13.60
CA GLY A 427 19.19 17.62 14.04
C GLY A 427 17.70 17.77 13.71
N HIS A 428 17.15 18.95 13.97
CA HIS A 428 15.74 19.23 13.75
C HIS A 428 15.57 20.58 13.07
N LEU A 429 14.75 20.62 12.02
CA LEU A 429 14.33 21.86 11.36
C LEU A 429 13.28 22.58 12.22
N ASP A 430 12.35 21.83 12.80
CA ASP A 430 11.32 22.25 13.73
C ASP A 430 10.92 21.10 14.68
N GLY A 431 9.75 21.19 15.31
CA GLY A 431 9.29 20.21 16.30
C GLY A 431 8.98 18.81 15.74
N ASP A 432 8.74 18.67 14.43
CA ASP A 432 8.36 17.40 13.82
C ASP A 432 9.30 16.94 12.69
N THR A 433 10.13 17.84 12.14
CA THR A 433 10.95 17.57 10.96
C THR A 433 12.41 17.37 11.32
N ALA A 434 12.80 16.11 11.56
CA ALA A 434 14.18 15.71 11.78
C ALA A 434 15.01 15.79 10.48
N ILE A 435 16.29 16.16 10.60
CA ILE A 435 17.24 16.29 9.50
C ILE A 435 18.61 15.73 9.89
N SER A 436 19.46 15.48 8.91
CA SER A 436 20.82 14.98 9.07
C SER A 436 21.74 15.68 8.05
N ASN A 437 23.04 15.42 8.13
CA ASN A 437 23.99 15.97 7.16
C ASN A 437 23.61 15.63 5.70
N GLY A 438 23.23 14.36 5.46
CA GLY A 438 22.85 13.85 4.15
C GLY A 438 21.49 14.33 3.63
N THR A 439 20.64 14.91 4.50
CA THR A 439 19.24 15.24 4.18
C THR A 439 19.10 16.17 2.97
N PHE A 440 19.91 17.23 2.87
CA PHE A 440 19.78 18.14 1.72
C PHE A 440 20.17 17.45 0.40
N GLN A 441 21.16 16.56 0.41
CA GLN A 441 21.54 15.79 -0.78
C GLN A 441 20.45 14.79 -1.17
N ALA A 442 19.83 14.12 -0.19
CA ALA A 442 18.66 13.27 -0.40
C ALA A 442 17.51 14.05 -1.04
N ALA A 443 17.19 15.24 -0.53
CA ALA A 443 16.16 16.12 -1.11
C ALA A 443 16.48 16.54 -2.55
N LEU A 444 17.75 16.83 -2.87
CA LEU A 444 18.16 17.10 -4.25
C LEU A 444 18.01 15.86 -5.15
N ALA A 445 18.36 14.68 -4.68
CA ALA A 445 18.20 13.44 -5.43
C ALA A 445 16.72 13.13 -5.70
N ALA A 446 15.86 13.30 -4.70
CA ALA A 446 14.41 13.19 -4.82
C ALA A 446 13.85 14.13 -5.91
N VAL A 447 14.24 15.41 -5.89
CA VAL A 447 13.83 16.40 -6.91
C VAL A 447 14.34 16.03 -8.31
N GLY A 448 15.59 15.61 -8.44
CA GLY A 448 16.11 15.28 -9.76
C GLY A 448 15.56 13.97 -10.32
N GLY A 449 15.24 13.01 -9.44
CA GLY A 449 14.47 11.81 -9.78
C GLY A 449 13.08 12.11 -10.31
N ILE A 450 12.30 12.96 -9.62
CA ILE A 450 10.96 13.31 -10.12
C ILE A 450 11.02 14.11 -11.42
N CYS A 451 12.01 14.99 -11.62
CA CYS A 451 12.20 15.64 -12.92
C CYS A 451 12.55 14.65 -14.04
N ASN A 452 13.37 13.63 -13.76
CA ASN A 452 13.63 12.56 -14.73
C ASN A 452 12.35 11.77 -15.04
N ALA A 453 11.54 11.43 -14.03
CA ALA A 453 10.25 10.79 -14.24
C ALA A 453 9.34 11.61 -15.18
N VAL A 454 9.26 12.93 -14.96
CA VAL A 454 8.54 13.85 -15.86
C VAL A 454 9.08 13.78 -17.29
N ASP A 455 10.40 13.88 -17.47
CA ASP A 455 11.02 13.81 -18.79
C ASP A 455 10.63 12.53 -19.54
N ARG A 456 10.69 11.38 -18.86
CA ARG A 456 10.44 10.07 -19.45
C ARG A 456 8.97 9.83 -19.76
N VAL A 457 8.06 10.33 -18.91
CA VAL A 457 6.61 10.27 -19.15
C VAL A 457 6.23 11.16 -20.33
N VAL A 458 6.70 12.43 -20.36
CA VAL A 458 6.34 13.38 -21.43
C VAL A 458 6.89 12.94 -22.79
N LYS A 459 8.11 12.39 -22.84
CA LYS A 459 8.67 11.79 -24.07
C LYS A 459 7.96 10.51 -24.50
N GLY A 460 7.10 9.96 -23.64
CA GLY A 460 6.45 8.68 -23.85
C GLY A 460 7.46 7.52 -23.90
N GLU A 461 8.54 7.57 -23.14
CA GLU A 461 9.43 6.41 -22.98
C GLU A 461 8.78 5.37 -22.06
N VAL A 462 8.03 5.84 -21.07
CA VAL A 462 7.30 5.04 -20.09
C VAL A 462 5.83 5.45 -20.07
N ARG A 463 4.94 4.58 -19.59
CA ARG A 463 3.50 4.86 -19.51
C ARG A 463 3.18 5.83 -18.37
N ASN A 464 3.81 5.62 -17.23
CA ASN A 464 3.71 6.43 -16.01
C ASN A 464 4.92 6.13 -15.12
N ALA A 465 5.05 6.86 -14.01
CA ALA A 465 6.14 6.69 -13.07
C ALA A 465 5.63 6.73 -11.62
N PHE A 466 6.26 5.94 -10.75
CA PHE A 466 6.12 5.98 -9.30
C PHE A 466 7.46 6.41 -8.69
N CYS A 467 7.47 7.53 -7.97
CA CYS A 467 8.68 8.07 -7.35
C CYS A 467 8.71 7.67 -5.86
N ALA A 468 9.45 6.60 -5.54
CA ALA A 468 9.71 6.17 -4.18
C ALA A 468 10.87 7.00 -3.61
N ILE A 469 10.55 8.21 -3.13
CA ILE A 469 11.52 9.23 -2.72
C ILE A 469 11.35 9.63 -1.26
N ARG A 470 12.46 10.05 -0.63
CA ARG A 470 12.51 10.64 0.71
C ARG A 470 13.54 11.76 0.74
N PRO A 471 13.28 12.90 1.42
CA PRO A 471 12.12 13.26 2.25
C PRO A 471 10.82 13.58 1.46
N PRO A 472 9.64 13.59 2.12
CA PRO A 472 8.37 14.03 1.53
C PRO A 472 8.35 15.54 1.23
N GLY A 473 7.26 16.03 0.62
CA GLY A 473 7.21 17.42 0.12
C GLY A 473 5.92 18.23 0.27
N HIS A 474 4.73 17.62 0.39
CA HIS A 474 3.46 18.33 0.18
C HIS A 474 3.10 19.39 1.24
N HIS A 475 3.77 19.40 2.40
CA HIS A 475 3.61 20.42 3.45
C HIS A 475 4.57 21.60 3.33
N ALA A 476 5.64 21.49 2.51
CA ALA A 476 6.58 22.59 2.32
C ALA A 476 5.99 23.65 1.38
N GLY A 477 5.71 24.86 1.88
CA GLY A 477 5.32 26.01 1.08
C GLY A 477 6.53 26.77 0.50
N PRO A 478 6.32 27.89 -0.22
CA PRO A 478 7.40 28.64 -0.87
C PRO A 478 8.52 29.11 0.08
N THR A 479 8.23 29.27 1.36
CA THR A 479 9.21 29.65 2.39
C THR A 479 9.38 28.60 3.50
N GLY A 480 9.05 27.34 3.22
CA GLY A 480 9.01 26.28 4.23
C GLY A 480 7.67 26.25 4.95
N VAL A 481 7.63 26.65 6.22
CA VAL A 481 6.44 26.63 7.08
C VAL A 481 5.21 27.26 6.42
N VAL A 482 4.08 26.57 6.49
CA VAL A 482 2.75 27.12 6.16
C VAL A 482 1.87 27.12 7.41
N ALA A 483 1.46 28.32 7.84
CA ALA A 483 0.56 28.52 8.98
C ALA A 483 -0.89 28.67 8.55
N CYS A 484 -1.82 28.29 9.44
CA CYS A 484 -3.25 28.49 9.26
C CYS A 484 -3.93 28.94 10.56
N ALA A 485 -5.23 29.24 10.50
CA ALA A 485 -5.98 29.72 11.67
C ALA A 485 -5.99 28.70 12.84
N ASN A 486 -6.00 27.40 12.53
CA ASN A 486 -6.03 26.32 13.51
C ASN A 486 -4.62 25.82 13.91
N ASP A 487 -3.59 26.27 13.21
CA ASP A 487 -2.18 25.98 13.47
C ASP A 487 -1.34 27.23 13.14
N PRO A 488 -1.28 28.20 14.07
CA PRO A 488 -0.60 29.47 13.84
C PRO A 488 0.93 29.34 13.87
N THR A 489 1.46 28.27 14.47
CA THR A 489 2.88 27.92 14.42
C THR A 489 3.29 27.44 13.03
N GLY A 490 2.35 26.80 12.34
CA GLY A 490 2.51 26.28 10.99
C GLY A 490 3.26 24.95 10.94
N SER A 491 3.29 24.38 9.75
CA SER A 491 3.70 22.99 9.53
C SER A 491 4.80 22.87 8.48
N HIS A 492 5.77 21.99 8.78
CA HIS A 492 6.61 21.34 7.78
C HIS A 492 6.17 19.90 7.50
N GLY A 493 5.63 19.17 8.48
CA GLY A 493 5.08 17.83 8.30
C GLY A 493 6.08 16.87 7.65
N PHE A 494 7.30 16.86 8.19
CA PHE A 494 8.47 16.13 7.64
C PHE A 494 8.97 16.60 6.27
N CYS A 495 8.29 17.57 5.64
CA CYS A 495 8.57 17.99 4.28
C CYS A 495 9.63 19.09 4.24
N LEU A 496 10.54 18.96 3.27
CA LEU A 496 11.66 19.90 3.10
C LEU A 496 11.56 20.69 1.80
N LEU A 497 11.45 20.01 0.67
CA LEU A 497 11.21 20.61 -0.63
C LEU A 497 9.90 20.06 -1.18
N ASN A 498 9.08 20.94 -1.76
CA ASN A 498 7.82 20.54 -2.36
C ASN A 498 8.04 19.81 -3.69
N ASN A 499 8.31 18.50 -3.61
CA ASN A 499 8.59 17.64 -4.75
C ASN A 499 7.50 17.73 -5.83
N LEU A 500 6.22 17.77 -5.42
CA LEU A 500 5.07 17.78 -6.32
C LEU A 500 4.94 19.11 -7.08
N ALA A 501 5.03 20.23 -6.37
CA ALA A 501 4.99 21.56 -6.98
C ALA A 501 6.21 21.79 -7.89
N ILE A 502 7.41 21.34 -7.48
CA ILE A 502 8.62 21.44 -8.32
C ILE A 502 8.45 20.61 -9.59
N ALA A 503 7.89 19.40 -9.51
CA ALA A 503 7.64 18.57 -10.69
C ALA A 503 6.64 19.21 -11.65
N ALA A 504 5.55 19.80 -11.14
CA ALA A 504 4.56 20.50 -11.94
C ALA A 504 5.15 21.75 -12.62
N ALA A 505 5.86 22.59 -11.86
CA ALA A 505 6.54 23.77 -12.40
C ALA A 505 7.61 23.40 -13.44
N TYR A 506 8.37 22.32 -13.18
CA TYR A 506 9.34 21.78 -14.12
C TYR A 506 8.67 21.29 -15.40
N ALA A 507 7.56 20.55 -15.31
CA ALA A 507 6.83 20.05 -16.47
C ALA A 507 6.33 21.20 -17.36
N MET A 508 5.66 22.21 -16.77
CA MET A 508 5.18 23.38 -17.51
C MET A 508 6.33 24.13 -18.18
N ASN A 509 7.42 24.40 -17.45
CA ASN A 509 8.52 25.19 -18.00
C ASN A 509 9.42 24.41 -18.99
N ALA A 510 9.89 23.23 -18.61
CA ALA A 510 10.84 22.44 -19.42
C ALA A 510 10.17 21.83 -20.66
N HIS A 511 8.88 21.45 -20.55
CA HIS A 511 8.12 20.79 -21.60
C HIS A 511 7.05 21.66 -22.26
N ARG A 512 7.13 22.99 -22.11
CA ARG A 512 6.26 23.94 -22.85
C ARG A 512 6.26 23.70 -24.36
N HIS A 513 7.40 23.31 -24.93
CA HIS A 513 7.54 23.01 -26.36
C HIS A 513 6.87 21.70 -26.77
N ALA A 514 6.70 20.77 -25.82
CA ALA A 514 5.92 19.55 -26.00
C ALA A 514 4.42 19.78 -25.76
N GLY A 515 4.00 21.03 -25.49
CA GLY A 515 2.61 21.41 -25.28
C GLY A 515 2.10 21.24 -23.85
N ILE A 516 2.97 20.93 -22.87
CA ILE A 516 2.56 20.84 -21.46
C ILE A 516 2.27 22.26 -20.95
N LYS A 517 1.00 22.53 -20.69
CA LYS A 517 0.53 23.81 -20.12
C LYS A 517 -0.34 23.59 -18.90
N ARG A 518 -1.23 22.59 -18.92
CA ARG A 518 -2.25 22.35 -17.89
C ARG A 518 -1.86 21.18 -17.02
N VAL A 519 -1.60 21.44 -15.74
CA VAL A 519 -1.17 20.42 -14.77
C VAL A 519 -2.24 20.21 -13.71
N ALA A 520 -2.49 18.95 -13.34
CA ALA A 520 -3.32 18.61 -12.19
C ALA A 520 -2.46 17.98 -11.10
N LEU A 521 -2.53 18.53 -9.88
CA LEU A 521 -1.88 18.03 -8.68
C LEU A 521 -2.96 17.48 -7.76
N LEU A 522 -2.96 16.15 -7.55
CA LEU A 522 -3.97 15.44 -6.78
C LEU A 522 -3.33 14.88 -5.50
N ASP A 523 -3.86 15.22 -4.35
CA ASP A 523 -3.36 14.81 -3.05
C ASP A 523 -4.36 13.90 -2.35
N PHE A 524 -3.95 12.66 -2.09
CA PHE A 524 -4.74 11.68 -1.34
C PHE A 524 -4.05 11.25 -0.03
N ASP A 525 -2.93 11.88 0.32
CA ASP A 525 -2.38 11.80 1.68
C ASP A 525 -3.47 12.21 2.68
N VAL A 526 -3.50 11.59 3.86
CA VAL A 526 -4.54 11.91 4.84
C VAL A 526 -4.40 13.34 5.37
N HIS A 527 -3.20 13.92 5.32
CA HIS A 527 -2.97 15.28 5.74
C HIS A 527 -3.17 16.23 4.56
N HIS A 528 -3.67 17.42 4.87
CA HIS A 528 -3.78 18.45 3.86
C HIS A 528 -2.40 18.85 3.32
N GLY A 529 -2.19 18.73 2.01
CA GLY A 529 -1.03 19.26 1.27
C GLY A 529 -1.00 20.80 1.21
N ASN A 530 -1.05 21.45 2.37
CA ASN A 530 -1.08 22.90 2.55
C ASN A 530 0.15 23.62 1.97
N GLY A 531 1.30 22.95 1.95
CA GLY A 531 2.50 23.44 1.26
C GLY A 531 2.29 23.53 -0.24
N THR A 532 1.74 22.48 -0.83
CA THR A 532 1.40 22.43 -2.26
C THR A 532 0.34 23.47 -2.59
N GLU A 533 -0.70 23.60 -1.77
CA GLU A 533 -1.70 24.66 -1.92
C GLU A 533 -1.06 26.05 -1.90
N ALA A 534 -0.18 26.33 -0.93
CA ALA A 534 0.51 27.61 -0.81
C ALA A 534 1.42 27.90 -2.02
N CYS A 535 2.10 26.88 -2.54
CA CYS A 535 2.90 26.99 -3.77
C CYS A 535 2.04 27.30 -4.99
N VAL A 536 0.87 26.66 -5.11
CA VAL A 536 -0.09 26.91 -6.18
C VAL A 536 -0.70 28.31 -6.05
N ALA A 537 -1.13 28.71 -4.86
CA ALA A 537 -1.65 30.06 -4.60
C ALA A 537 -0.65 31.16 -4.93
N ALA A 538 0.66 30.91 -4.74
CA ALA A 538 1.72 31.86 -5.05
C ALA A 538 1.91 32.12 -6.56
N THR A 539 1.33 31.29 -7.45
CA THR A 539 1.32 31.55 -8.89
C THR A 539 0.34 32.64 -9.29
N ALA A 540 -0.52 33.10 -8.38
CA ALA A 540 -1.35 34.28 -8.57
C ALA A 540 -0.75 35.51 -7.85
N PRO A 541 -0.87 36.72 -8.44
CA PRO A 541 -0.47 37.94 -7.76
C PRO A 541 -1.20 38.10 -6.41
N SER A 542 -0.43 38.30 -5.36
CA SER A 542 -0.94 38.40 -3.99
C SER A 542 -0.16 39.46 -3.19
N LEU A 543 -0.65 39.82 -2.01
CA LEU A 543 0.02 40.71 -1.07
C LEU A 543 0.44 39.93 0.16
N ARG A 544 1.73 39.90 0.46
CA ARG A 544 2.25 39.27 1.67
C ARG A 544 2.54 40.31 2.73
N LYS A 545 1.90 40.15 3.89
CA LYS A 545 2.14 40.98 5.09
C LYS A 545 3.17 40.30 5.99
N PHE A 546 4.28 40.98 6.23
CA PHE A 546 5.31 40.63 7.19
C PHE A 546 5.14 41.48 8.45
N SER A 547 4.86 40.84 9.57
CA SER A 547 4.80 41.49 10.88
C SER A 547 6.10 41.22 11.64
N PHE A 548 6.66 42.24 12.28
CA PHE A 548 7.87 42.11 13.08
C PHE A 548 7.72 42.84 14.42
N LYS A 549 8.39 42.27 15.43
CA LYS A 549 8.47 42.82 16.77
C LYS A 549 9.93 43.02 17.13
N THR A 550 10.26 44.24 17.53
CA THR A 550 11.55 44.59 18.11
C THR A 550 11.37 44.82 19.61
N PRO A 551 12.46 44.92 20.40
CA PRO A 551 12.34 45.27 21.81
C PRO A 551 11.65 46.63 22.07
N PHE A 552 11.54 47.50 21.06
CA PHE A 552 11.05 48.87 21.22
C PHE A 552 9.73 49.17 20.50
N SER A 553 9.32 48.33 19.53
CA SER A 553 8.12 48.56 18.72
C SER A 553 7.67 47.30 17.97
N GLU A 554 6.40 47.30 17.58
CA GLU A 554 5.81 46.35 16.65
C GLU A 554 5.45 47.06 15.35
N GLY A 555 5.59 46.39 14.21
CA GLY A 555 5.28 46.94 12.90
C GLY A 555 4.91 45.86 11.91
N SER A 556 4.35 46.28 10.77
CA SER A 556 4.10 45.38 9.65
C SER A 556 4.39 46.05 8.33
N GLN A 557 4.97 45.32 7.39
CA GLN A 557 5.19 45.72 6.00
C GLN A 557 4.45 44.77 5.07
N THR A 558 3.88 45.28 3.99
CA THR A 558 3.19 44.49 2.98
C THR A 558 3.88 44.68 1.64
N PHE A 559 4.17 43.59 0.94
CA PHE A 559 4.80 43.61 -0.37
C PHE A 559 4.00 42.76 -1.37
N PRO A 560 3.94 43.15 -2.65
CA PRO A 560 3.39 42.28 -3.68
C PRO A 560 4.27 41.05 -3.88
N THR A 561 3.63 39.89 -4.00
CA THR A 561 4.25 38.59 -4.25
C THR A 561 3.61 37.94 -5.46
N PHE A 562 4.45 37.38 -6.34
CA PHE A 562 4.01 36.70 -7.56
C PHE A 562 5.13 35.77 -8.03
N SER A 563 4.85 34.46 -8.11
CA SER A 563 5.83 33.43 -8.47
C SER A 563 5.24 32.49 -9.53
N PRO A 564 5.14 32.93 -10.80
CA PRO A 564 4.64 32.09 -11.89
C PRO A 564 5.61 30.94 -12.18
N TRP A 565 5.05 29.77 -12.47
CA TRP A 565 5.77 28.59 -12.93
C TRP A 565 6.07 28.63 -14.42
N LEU A 566 5.16 29.20 -15.23
CA LEU A 566 5.35 29.41 -16.67
C LEU A 566 5.01 30.84 -17.10
N ASP A 567 3.79 31.32 -16.84
CA ASP A 567 3.32 32.64 -17.29
C ASP A 567 2.26 33.22 -16.32
N THR A 568 1.78 34.43 -16.61
CA THR A 568 0.73 35.16 -15.91
C THR A 568 -0.64 34.49 -15.94
N ASP A 569 -0.85 33.47 -16.79
CA ASP A 569 -2.09 32.71 -16.87
C ASP A 569 -2.06 31.37 -16.10
N ASP A 570 -1.01 31.12 -15.31
CA ASP A 570 -0.83 29.88 -14.54
C ASP A 570 -2.02 29.54 -13.63
N ALA A 571 -2.71 30.56 -13.09
CA ALA A 571 -3.94 30.38 -12.32
C ALA A 571 -5.02 29.58 -13.08
N GLU A 572 -5.15 29.73 -14.39
CA GLU A 572 -6.12 28.96 -15.18
C GLU A 572 -5.62 27.58 -15.60
N ASN A 573 -4.31 27.34 -15.47
CA ASN A 573 -3.61 26.18 -15.98
C ASN A 573 -3.13 25.23 -14.88
N ILE A 574 -3.43 25.53 -13.61
CA ILE A 574 -3.10 24.68 -12.47
C ILE A 574 -4.39 24.30 -11.74
N LEU A 575 -4.61 22.99 -11.59
CA LEU A 575 -5.63 22.42 -10.71
C LEU A 575 -4.93 21.72 -9.55
N PHE A 576 -5.22 22.14 -8.32
CA PHE A 576 -4.85 21.42 -7.12
C PHE A 576 -6.11 20.87 -6.44
N ALA A 577 -6.06 19.61 -6.02
CA ALA A 577 -7.10 19.00 -5.24
C ALA A 577 -6.54 18.16 -4.11
N SER A 578 -7.09 18.28 -2.91
CA SER A 578 -6.74 17.47 -1.75
C SER A 578 -8.02 16.88 -1.12
N VAL A 579 -7.95 15.63 -0.70
CA VAL A 579 -8.93 14.99 0.19
C VAL A 579 -8.17 14.58 1.44
N GLN A 580 -8.60 15.07 2.61
CA GLN A 580 -7.80 15.03 3.83
C GLN A 580 -8.67 14.83 5.08
N GLY A 581 -8.09 14.38 6.18
CA GLY A 581 -8.71 14.46 7.52
C GLY A 581 -8.85 15.92 7.97
N TYR A 582 -9.97 16.27 8.59
CA TYR A 582 -10.22 17.60 9.14
C TYR A 582 -11.08 17.54 10.42
N GLY A 583 -10.79 18.42 11.38
CA GLY A 583 -11.54 18.53 12.64
C GLY A 583 -10.68 18.31 13.88
N GLN A 584 -11.32 18.17 15.05
CA GLN A 584 -10.63 17.91 16.32
C GLN A 584 -10.04 16.50 16.36
N LYS A 585 -8.84 16.37 16.95
CA LYS A 585 -8.14 15.07 17.11
C LYS A 585 -8.95 14.08 17.96
N ALA A 586 -9.63 14.57 18.99
CA ALA A 586 -10.54 13.78 19.82
C ALA A 586 -11.61 14.69 20.45
N PRO A 587 -12.76 14.14 20.88
CA PRO A 587 -13.80 14.92 21.55
C PRO A 587 -13.26 15.68 22.77
N GLY A 588 -13.47 16.99 22.81
CA GLY A 588 -13.04 17.85 23.93
C GLY A 588 -11.57 18.28 23.89
N ILE A 589 -10.78 17.82 22.92
CA ILE A 589 -9.41 18.31 22.69
C ILE A 589 -9.48 19.47 21.68
N GLY A 590 -9.03 20.66 22.08
CA GLY A 590 -8.99 21.85 21.22
C GLY A 590 -7.99 21.81 20.06
N ALA A 591 -7.26 20.71 19.90
CA ALA A 591 -6.27 20.51 18.85
C ALA A 591 -6.92 19.91 17.61
N PHE A 592 -6.66 20.52 16.46
CA PHE A 592 -7.09 20.01 15.16
C PHE A 592 -6.13 18.94 14.65
N VAL A 593 -6.64 18.11 13.77
CA VAL A 593 -5.86 17.15 13.00
C VAL A 593 -4.89 17.92 12.16
N TYR A 594 -3.63 17.49 12.23
CA TYR A 594 -2.55 18.21 11.62
C TYR A 594 -2.74 18.27 10.09
N PRO A 595 -2.47 19.40 9.41
CA PRO A 595 -2.03 20.71 9.95
C PRO A 595 -3.19 21.66 10.30
N GLY A 596 -4.43 21.17 10.40
CA GLY A 596 -5.60 21.98 10.76
C GLY A 596 -6.14 22.88 9.66
N SER A 597 -5.62 22.75 8.43
CA SER A 597 -6.00 23.52 7.24
C SER A 597 -6.75 22.65 6.21
N GLY A 598 -7.15 23.22 5.07
CA GLY A 598 -7.83 22.47 4.01
C GLY A 598 -9.32 22.28 4.23
N ALA A 599 -9.96 23.18 4.98
CA ALA A 599 -11.39 23.13 5.22
C ALA A 599 -12.18 23.50 3.97
N THR A 600 -12.85 22.56 3.29
CA THR A 600 -14.04 22.85 2.45
C THR A 600 -15.01 21.67 2.35
N CYS A 601 -16.30 22.06 2.23
CA CYS A 601 -17.59 21.37 2.27
C CYS A 601 -17.63 19.87 1.93
N ASP A 602 -18.17 19.02 2.80
CA ASP A 602 -19.63 18.90 2.93
C ASP A 602 -20.22 19.85 3.98
N THR A 603 -20.74 20.96 3.49
CA THR A 603 -21.59 21.95 4.15
C THR A 603 -22.67 22.28 3.12
N ARG A 604 -23.75 21.49 3.06
CA ARG A 604 -24.88 21.82 2.18
C ARG A 604 -25.34 23.27 2.45
N PRO A 605 -25.63 24.10 1.42
CA PRO A 605 -26.24 25.41 1.62
C PRO A 605 -27.70 25.22 2.04
N ALA A 606 -28.17 25.97 3.04
CA ALA A 606 -29.61 26.15 3.25
C ALA A 606 -30.17 26.83 2.00
N SER A 607 -31.04 26.15 1.26
CA SER A 607 -31.84 26.79 0.21
C SER A 607 -32.63 27.93 0.82
N ALA A 608 -32.51 29.13 0.26
CA ALA A 608 -33.22 30.32 0.72
C ALA A 608 -34.72 30.03 0.78
N GLY A 609 -35.25 29.86 2.00
CA GLY A 609 -36.67 29.61 2.24
C GLY A 609 -37.01 28.38 3.09
N GLN A 610 -36.04 27.53 3.45
CA GLN A 610 -36.25 26.48 4.47
C GLN A 610 -35.55 26.86 5.77
N ALA A 611 -36.29 26.83 6.88
CA ALA A 611 -35.78 27.12 8.20
C ALA A 611 -34.56 26.24 8.51
N ALA A 612 -33.55 26.82 9.15
CA ALA A 612 -32.37 26.11 9.60
C ALA A 612 -32.78 24.84 10.36
N ASP A 613 -32.31 23.69 9.89
CA ASP A 613 -32.45 22.41 10.57
C ASP A 613 -31.72 22.48 11.92
N PRO A 614 -32.39 22.27 13.06
CA PRO A 614 -31.79 22.37 14.38
C PRO A 614 -30.75 21.28 14.69
N ASN A 615 -30.48 20.35 13.76
CA ASN A 615 -29.45 19.30 13.91
C ASN A 615 -28.08 19.63 13.30
N VAL A 616 -27.85 20.86 12.81
CA VAL A 616 -26.49 21.36 12.53
C VAL A 616 -25.85 21.75 13.86
N ALA A 617 -25.20 20.78 14.51
CA ALA A 617 -24.58 20.97 15.81
C ALA A 617 -23.43 21.99 15.72
N GLN A 618 -23.67 23.19 16.22
CA GLN A 618 -22.66 23.85 17.05
C GLN A 618 -22.28 22.92 18.21
N PRO A 619 -21.04 22.96 18.74
CA PRO A 619 -20.62 22.07 19.80
C PRO A 619 -21.33 22.46 21.10
N SER A 620 -22.53 21.94 21.29
CA SER A 620 -23.24 21.88 22.57
C SER A 620 -23.69 20.44 22.76
N GLY A 621 -23.34 19.89 23.91
CA GLY A 621 -23.32 18.47 24.22
C GLY A 621 -24.60 17.67 23.97
N MET A 622 -24.38 16.34 24.03
CA MET A 622 -25.24 15.26 24.51
C MET A 622 -25.73 14.18 23.51
N THR A 623 -25.38 12.95 23.91
CA THR A 623 -26.15 11.68 23.93
C THR A 623 -26.57 10.99 22.63
N MET A 624 -26.12 9.73 22.55
CA MET A 624 -26.46 8.70 21.58
C MET A 624 -27.85 8.12 21.84
N THR A 625 -28.63 7.89 20.78
CA THR A 625 -29.61 6.80 20.71
C THR A 625 -29.67 6.22 19.29
N GLU A 626 -29.73 4.89 19.23
CA GLU A 626 -29.85 4.03 18.05
C GLU A 626 -31.25 4.11 17.42
N GLU A 627 -31.34 3.93 16.09
CA GLU A 627 -32.21 2.95 15.39
C GLU A 627 -32.29 3.26 13.88
N ASP A 628 -32.32 2.18 13.10
CA ASP A 628 -32.39 2.08 11.63
C ASP A 628 -33.70 2.66 11.04
N ASP A 629 -33.66 3.21 9.81
CA ASP A 629 -34.38 2.66 8.65
C ASP A 629 -34.34 3.52 7.35
N ILE A 630 -34.18 2.80 6.23
CA ILE A 630 -34.66 3.04 4.85
C ILE A 630 -34.17 4.30 4.10
N MET A 631 -33.39 4.10 3.02
CA MET A 631 -33.11 5.13 2.00
C MET A 631 -33.63 4.69 0.63
N GLU A 632 -34.63 5.43 0.13
CA GLU A 632 -35.07 5.43 -1.26
C GLU A 632 -34.00 6.07 -2.19
N ASP A 633 -34.09 5.64 -3.45
CA ASP A 633 -33.35 5.97 -4.69
C ASP A 633 -32.60 7.34 -4.76
N PRO A 634 -31.26 7.37 -4.95
CA PRO A 634 -30.44 8.59 -4.92
C PRO A 634 -30.02 9.13 -6.30
N ASP A 635 -30.70 8.80 -7.40
CA ASP A 635 -30.24 9.20 -8.74
C ASP A 635 -30.59 10.65 -9.17
N ASN A 636 -30.96 11.55 -8.26
CA ASN A 636 -31.34 12.91 -8.66
C ASN A 636 -31.05 14.07 -7.67
N GLU A 637 -29.84 14.12 -7.10
CA GLU A 637 -29.42 15.24 -6.20
C GLU A 637 -28.13 15.98 -6.61
N PHE A 638 -27.66 15.85 -7.86
CA PHE A 638 -26.52 16.65 -8.32
C PHE A 638 -26.97 17.89 -9.10
N GLY A 639 -27.37 18.91 -8.35
CA GLY A 639 -27.43 20.28 -8.85
C GLY A 639 -26.07 20.69 -9.43
N ALA A 640 -26.07 21.09 -10.69
CA ALA A 640 -24.89 21.56 -11.41
C ALA A 640 -24.47 22.94 -10.89
N ASP A 641 -23.68 22.99 -9.82
CA ASP A 641 -23.14 24.27 -9.34
C ASP A 641 -21.83 24.63 -10.05
N ALA A 642 -21.87 25.86 -10.58
CA ALA A 642 -20.87 26.50 -11.42
C ALA A 642 -19.49 26.56 -10.77
N ALA A 643 -18.46 26.33 -11.59
CA ALA A 643 -17.08 26.59 -11.22
C ALA A 643 -16.95 28.03 -10.68
N PRO A 644 -16.24 28.25 -9.55
CA PRO A 644 -15.92 29.60 -9.12
C PRO A 644 -15.05 30.24 -10.21
N GLN A 645 -15.62 31.21 -10.94
CA GLN A 645 -14.83 32.17 -11.70
C GLN A 645 -14.27 33.16 -10.69
N GLY A 646 -13.10 32.86 -10.15
CA GLY A 646 -12.31 33.77 -9.33
C GLY A 646 -10.95 33.98 -9.97
N GLU A 647 -10.37 35.18 -9.80
CA GLU A 647 -9.00 35.51 -10.20
C GLU A 647 -8.01 34.73 -9.32
N GLY A 648 -7.76 33.45 -9.63
CA GLY A 648 -6.86 32.60 -8.84
C GLY A 648 -6.86 31.13 -9.27
N PRO A 649 -5.84 30.35 -8.84
CA PRO A 649 -5.71 28.95 -9.21
C PRO A 649 -6.87 28.09 -8.73
N ARG A 650 -7.18 27.03 -9.49
CA ARG A 650 -8.29 26.12 -9.17
C ARG A 650 -7.87 25.19 -8.04
N ILE A 651 -8.31 25.50 -6.82
CA ILE A 651 -8.04 24.71 -5.61
C ILE A 651 -9.33 24.07 -5.13
N ILE A 652 -9.30 22.76 -4.86
CA ILE A 652 -10.44 21.99 -4.34
C ILE A 652 -9.98 21.20 -3.11
N ASN A 653 -10.48 21.56 -1.93
CA ASN A 653 -10.26 20.76 -0.72
C ASN A 653 -11.52 19.96 -0.36
N VAL A 654 -11.36 18.78 0.21
CA VAL A 654 -12.49 18.02 0.76
C VAL A 654 -12.08 17.46 2.11
N GLY A 655 -12.46 18.17 3.17
CA GLY A 655 -12.18 17.77 4.55
C GLY A 655 -13.12 16.66 5.01
N ILE A 656 -12.55 15.57 5.51
CA ILE A 656 -13.26 14.43 6.09
C ILE A 656 -13.33 14.62 7.61
N PRO A 657 -14.52 14.85 8.20
CA PRO A 657 -14.68 15.10 9.63
C PRO A 657 -14.28 13.93 10.54
N GLY A 658 -13.54 14.26 11.61
CA GLY A 658 -13.48 13.50 12.87
C GLY A 658 -12.88 12.08 12.81
N PRO A 659 -12.73 11.40 13.96
CA PRO A 659 -12.34 10.00 14.02
C PRO A 659 -13.46 9.06 13.56
N GLY A 660 -13.20 8.21 12.57
CA GLY A 660 -14.20 7.26 12.06
C GLY A 660 -13.84 6.55 10.75
N ALA A 661 -14.53 5.44 10.46
CA ALA A 661 -14.37 4.70 9.20
C ALA A 661 -15.15 5.37 8.04
N HIS A 662 -14.69 6.53 7.60
CA HIS A 662 -15.35 7.34 6.57
C HIS A 662 -15.09 6.90 5.11
N VAL A 663 -14.85 5.60 4.88
CA VAL A 663 -14.50 5.05 3.56
C VAL A 663 -15.51 5.43 2.45
N PRO A 664 -16.84 5.35 2.66
CA PRO A 664 -17.80 5.75 1.63
C PRO A 664 -17.71 7.24 1.29
N MET A 665 -17.50 8.10 2.30
CA MET A 665 -17.41 9.55 2.11
C MET A 665 -16.14 9.94 1.36
N TRP A 666 -15.00 9.33 1.69
CA TRP A 666 -13.78 9.51 0.91
C TRP A 666 -13.97 9.11 -0.56
N LYS A 667 -14.56 7.93 -0.81
CA LYS A 667 -14.86 7.50 -2.19
C LYS A 667 -15.79 8.47 -2.91
N ARG A 668 -16.80 9.00 -2.24
CA ARG A 668 -17.71 10.04 -2.79
C ARG A 668 -16.97 11.34 -3.07
N ALA A 669 -16.05 11.78 -2.22
CA ALA A 669 -15.22 12.96 -2.48
C ALA A 669 -14.50 12.86 -3.84
N TRP A 670 -13.85 11.72 -4.10
CA TRP A 670 -13.20 11.46 -5.37
C TRP A 670 -14.18 11.33 -6.54
N ARG A 671 -15.20 10.48 -6.40
CA ARG A 671 -16.17 10.16 -7.47
C ARG A 671 -17.01 11.36 -7.88
N ASP A 672 -17.49 12.13 -6.90
CA ASP A 672 -18.53 13.14 -7.11
C ASP A 672 -17.95 14.55 -7.28
N LYS A 673 -16.73 14.80 -6.77
CA LYS A 673 -16.08 16.13 -6.85
C LYS A 673 -14.78 16.13 -7.64
N ILE A 674 -13.77 15.36 -7.21
CA ILE A 674 -12.41 15.48 -7.74
C ILE A 674 -12.31 14.97 -9.18
N LEU A 675 -12.73 13.73 -9.46
CA LEU A 675 -12.64 13.14 -10.79
C LEU A 675 -13.45 13.92 -11.85
N PRO A 676 -14.69 14.38 -11.59
CA PRO A 676 -15.40 15.27 -12.51
C PRO A 676 -14.68 16.60 -12.75
N ALA A 677 -14.04 17.18 -11.73
CA ALA A 677 -13.26 18.41 -11.89
C ALA A 677 -12.03 18.19 -12.77
N VAL A 678 -11.30 17.09 -12.57
CA VAL A 678 -10.16 16.70 -13.42
C VAL A 678 -10.61 16.46 -14.87
N ALA A 679 -11.71 15.76 -15.09
CA ALA A 679 -12.24 15.50 -16.42
C ALA A 679 -12.65 16.79 -17.16
N ARG A 680 -13.28 17.74 -16.46
CA ARG A 680 -13.58 19.08 -17.01
C ARG A 680 -12.30 19.88 -17.26
N PHE A 681 -11.32 19.75 -16.37
CA PHE A 681 -10.04 20.44 -16.48
C PHE A 681 -9.21 19.89 -17.64
N LYS A 682 -9.25 18.61 -18.01
CA LYS A 682 -8.44 18.07 -19.13
C LYS A 682 -6.94 18.44 -19.02
N PRO A 683 -6.25 17.99 -17.95
CA PRO A 683 -4.83 18.25 -17.78
C PRO A 683 -4.00 17.53 -18.87
N ASP A 684 -2.87 18.12 -19.22
CA ASP A 684 -1.86 17.52 -20.10
C ASP A 684 -1.03 16.46 -19.37
N ILE A 685 -0.86 16.64 -18.05
CA ILE A 685 -0.19 15.70 -17.14
C ILE A 685 -0.80 15.76 -15.74
N ILE A 686 -0.87 14.61 -15.08
CA ILE A 686 -1.40 14.46 -13.72
C ILE A 686 -0.27 14.04 -12.79
N PHE A 687 -0.16 14.73 -11.67
CA PHE A 687 0.72 14.42 -10.56
C PHE A 687 -0.11 13.97 -9.37
N ILE A 688 0.34 12.94 -8.66
CA ILE A 688 -0.35 12.41 -7.48
C ILE A 688 0.62 12.47 -6.30
N SER A 689 0.24 13.21 -5.24
CA SER A 689 0.88 13.10 -3.93
C SER A 689 0.37 11.85 -3.26
N ALA A 690 1.22 10.82 -3.16
CA ALA A 690 0.82 9.49 -2.75
C ALA A 690 1.23 9.15 -1.32
N GLY A 691 0.55 9.78 -0.35
CA GLY A 691 0.59 9.40 1.05
C GLY A 691 -0.28 8.18 1.33
N PHE A 692 0.28 7.16 1.96
CA PHE A 692 -0.45 5.92 2.31
C PHE A 692 -0.88 5.89 3.79
N ASP A 693 -0.71 6.99 4.50
CA ASP A 693 -1.04 7.17 5.92
C ASP A 693 -2.53 7.26 6.21
N ALA A 694 -3.37 7.37 5.18
CA ALA A 694 -4.80 7.10 5.27
C ALA A 694 -5.14 5.63 5.64
N HIS A 695 -4.14 4.73 5.66
CA HIS A 695 -4.30 3.32 5.97
C HIS A 695 -4.77 3.08 7.42
N LYS A 696 -5.71 2.14 7.64
CA LYS A 696 -6.27 1.84 8.97
C LYS A 696 -5.25 1.57 10.08
N LYS A 697 -4.09 0.97 9.75
CA LYS A 697 -3.02 0.64 10.69
C LYS A 697 -1.97 1.75 10.85
N ASP A 698 -2.14 2.89 10.19
CA ASP A 698 -1.23 4.02 10.36
C ASP A 698 -1.62 4.83 11.59
N ASP A 699 -0.69 5.01 12.53
CA ASP A 699 -0.93 5.71 13.79
C ASP A 699 -1.00 7.23 13.61
N ILE A 700 -0.43 7.76 12.53
CA ILE A 700 -0.31 9.20 12.32
C ILE A 700 -1.63 9.82 11.84
N ASN A 701 -2.56 9.00 11.33
CA ASN A 701 -3.89 9.47 10.97
C ASN A 701 -4.82 9.66 12.18
N PHE A 702 -4.40 9.35 13.41
CA PHE A 702 -5.21 9.51 14.62
C PHE A 702 -6.59 8.83 14.56
N ARG A 703 -6.71 7.73 13.78
CA ARG A 703 -7.98 7.04 13.47
C ARG A 703 -9.03 7.93 12.78
N GLN A 704 -8.61 9.05 12.19
CA GLN A 704 -9.43 9.98 11.40
C GLN A 704 -10.04 9.31 10.20
N THR A 705 -9.19 8.62 9.44
CA THR A 705 -9.59 7.90 8.25
C THR A 705 -9.04 6.50 8.36
N GLN A 706 -9.94 5.51 8.39
CA GLN A 706 -9.57 4.10 8.30
C GLN A 706 -9.73 3.64 6.86
N LEU A 707 -9.07 4.35 5.95
CA LEU A 707 -9.11 4.03 4.53
C LEU A 707 -8.20 2.84 4.29
N LEU A 708 -8.46 2.13 3.18
CA LEU A 708 -7.70 0.95 2.80
C LEU A 708 -7.78 -0.17 3.86
N ARG A 709 -8.87 -0.96 3.84
CA ARG A 709 -8.73 -2.38 4.17
C ARG A 709 -8.09 -2.98 2.92
N LEU A 710 -6.76 -3.19 2.93
CA LEU A 710 -6.15 -4.07 1.94
C LEU A 710 -6.88 -5.41 2.00
#